data_AF-A0AAD7YY94-F1
#
_entry.id   AF-A0AAD7YY94-F1
#
_cell.length_a   1.000
_cell.length_b   1.000
_cell.length_c   1.000
_cell.angle_alpha   90.00
_cell.angle_beta   90.00
_cell.angle_gamma   90.00
#
_symmetry.space_group_name_H-M   'P 1'
#
loop_
_entity.id
_entity.type
_entity.pdbx_description
1 polymer ?
#
loop_
_entity_poly.entity_id
_entity_poly.type
_entity_poly.pdbx_seq_one_letter_code
_entity_poly.pdbx_strand_id
1 'polypeptide(L)'
;MKDILVLLLICLCSLVLGTSDDLPSNEDEGGDDGGDEGGDEGGDEGGDDGGVDGGDDGGDDGGVDGGDDGGDDGGVDGGDDGGVDDEEEVLDDGTVPSSNCWMTLNAAEHFKTMDEIDDRYANIREAVQKSFDDHSFDAVMVQEFKAARGAAHRELNAQKSRMIPSGLNLGGPCMVRMPESVLFFHRMKLRNNTHFRVEYLHNDISNMMVRINLALNDLHLKGAYERSISEMQPNILIYSPTFGEVEFMMKDVKYKIEGRYRVVRDRLVIELISSEIICDNILMTYINQAIESTAVRIEKENLGSFISKMKTDLDQWLKDYFNDYLTLDADMDGILHMPELAQYDKEKTTALEEFADKSINAIVTRIRLQNAEAIRVPTFTFVSIHGLQIKLYDGVLHGLDTMYRRSVATGYKQRKIRKVDSVVGFSNLKVIYKYEAIVPSALPPLAGVITLSANELTAHLALAMVAEPETVDLDIEFLGQTKPESLTVEGGANMVIANFKHLLEHQILAIMSNSLIYSVVQLKALPRCEPFTDGHILKKEAEAKQDGTAIVSKDKIFSKMSEDETVDIEKELTDLLTKVQPNLQDVIKRSFTNVALQQTKNGEQIKADSLGDTSYFAKNTQVNLSRLELVKPPTFHLQTLALDLQTMCLTLRCSLGEVNVKGLYSAFNENLYNLIPVLAEGHVLISLSNMIADVRVGLMLEDDAYSIINPDIEFTHDEVLVKLSWPSPQRNGGYDFATTEQLAKHIDDLPLTAAVSLPLYALLREKLQRHLALVLRQATSVSEVMCCNPSLMEAYSGMMDKLSEDANKVVDMVLINMRRTLLQSCAEVLQLPPLHATFMHKVGSISFIGKFETDTGWVKNLATINRISDVSVTRPNPFRSCFYVTLRIKDLQIGYDEYRIRAMGVSTGGRATAALQRHSLLLAFSVGLVHWEPFAQIDHLRVQNLDCADLHVTGLGPLSGAAALVGAWLRGAAGALAAPAVVARLQADLDTALTELPLYELVFPMYFCKQDE
;
A
#
# COMPACT_ATOMS: atom_id res chain seq x y z
N MET A 1 -24.09 -10.31 -43.85
CA MET A 1 -24.77 -9.77 -45.05
C MET A 1 -24.96 -8.24 -45.00
N LYS A 2 -24.79 -7.60 -43.83
CA LYS A 2 -24.76 -6.14 -43.66
C LYS A 2 -23.35 -5.55 -43.52
N ASP A 3 -22.33 -6.36 -43.24
CA ASP A 3 -20.90 -6.01 -43.43
C ASP A 3 -20.59 -5.68 -44.91
N ILE A 4 -21.46 -6.17 -45.79
CA ILE A 4 -21.52 -5.91 -47.23
C ILE A 4 -22.01 -4.48 -47.53
N LEU A 5 -22.77 -3.83 -46.63
CA LEU A 5 -23.36 -2.49 -46.83
C LEU A 5 -22.39 -1.36 -46.46
N VAL A 6 -21.51 -1.57 -45.47
CA VAL A 6 -20.52 -0.56 -45.02
C VAL A 6 -19.33 -0.51 -45.98
N LEU A 7 -18.92 -1.66 -46.51
CA LEU A 7 -18.05 -1.76 -47.68
C LEU A 7 -18.70 -1.16 -48.95
N LEU A 8 -20.03 -1.18 -49.06
CA LEU A 8 -20.79 -0.53 -50.15
C LEU A 8 -20.78 1.01 -50.07
N LEU A 9 -20.54 1.57 -48.88
CA LEU A 9 -20.48 3.03 -48.66
C LEU A 9 -19.06 3.59 -48.84
N ILE A 10 -18.02 2.81 -48.49
CA ILE A 10 -16.66 3.07 -48.99
C ILE A 10 -16.65 3.03 -50.53
N CYS A 11 -17.52 2.21 -51.14
CA CYS A 11 -17.77 2.14 -52.58
C CYS A 11 -18.43 3.40 -53.19
N LEU A 12 -19.15 4.21 -52.41
CA LEU A 12 -19.77 5.46 -52.87
C LEU A 12 -18.76 6.61 -52.99
N CYS A 13 -17.64 6.54 -52.27
CA CYS A 13 -16.52 7.48 -52.41
C CYS A 13 -15.73 7.30 -53.71
N SER A 14 -16.00 6.27 -54.50
CA SER A 14 -15.26 6.00 -55.73
C SER A 14 -16.12 5.94 -57.00
N LEU A 15 -17.46 6.10 -56.90
CA LEU A 15 -18.32 6.38 -58.05
C LEU A 15 -18.30 7.91 -58.31
N VAL A 16 -17.42 8.40 -59.18
CA VAL A 16 -17.66 8.43 -60.64
C VAL A 16 -18.58 9.59 -61.00
N LEU A 17 -17.93 10.62 -61.53
CA LEU A 17 -18.40 11.64 -62.47
C LEU A 17 -19.13 12.84 -61.86
N GLY A 18 -18.37 13.94 -61.80
CA GLY A 18 -18.95 15.20 -62.23
C GLY A 18 -19.59 15.02 -63.60
N THR A 19 -20.87 15.30 -63.68
CA THR A 19 -21.53 15.69 -64.92
C THR A 19 -22.50 16.82 -64.61
N SER A 20 -22.27 17.89 -65.35
CA SER A 20 -23.11 19.02 -65.70
C SER A 20 -24.61 18.76 -65.75
N ASP A 21 -25.41 19.75 -65.32
CA ASP A 21 -26.57 20.29 -66.06
C ASP A 21 -27.08 21.60 -65.41
N ASP A 22 -26.69 22.72 -66.04
CA ASP A 22 -27.47 23.87 -66.53
C ASP A 22 -28.67 24.55 -65.77
N LEU A 23 -28.53 25.90 -65.67
CA LEU A 23 -29.53 27.02 -65.65
C LEU A 23 -30.05 27.58 -64.28
N PRO A 24 -30.52 28.86 -64.20
CA PRO A 24 -29.67 30.04 -63.96
C PRO A 24 -30.18 31.02 -62.85
N SER A 25 -29.40 32.09 -62.63
CA SER A 25 -29.76 33.44 -62.16
C SER A 25 -30.24 33.65 -60.71
N ASN A 26 -29.42 34.33 -59.89
CA ASN A 26 -29.56 35.77 -59.62
C ASN A 26 -28.43 36.30 -58.70
N GLU A 27 -27.82 37.41 -59.14
CA GLU A 27 -27.42 38.63 -58.41
C GLU A 27 -27.46 38.52 -56.86
N ASP A 28 -26.43 38.84 -56.05
CA ASP A 28 -25.84 40.16 -55.91
C ASP A 28 -24.69 40.17 -54.87
N GLU A 29 -23.75 41.09 -55.09
CA GLU A 29 -22.91 41.89 -54.17
C GLU A 29 -21.99 41.26 -53.08
N GLY A 30 -20.68 41.48 -53.27
CA GLY A 30 -19.96 42.47 -52.43
C GLY A 30 -18.72 42.04 -51.62
N GLY A 31 -17.56 42.66 -51.92
CA GLY A 31 -16.46 42.98 -50.99
C GLY A 31 -15.39 41.90 -50.78
N ASP A 32 -14.23 41.91 -51.45
CA ASP A 32 -13.07 42.83 -51.34
C ASP A 32 -12.35 42.80 -49.97
N ASP A 33 -11.14 42.22 -49.99
CA ASP A 33 -9.87 42.74 -49.45
C ASP A 33 -8.97 41.71 -48.73
N GLY A 34 -7.70 41.69 -49.13
CA GLY A 34 -6.59 41.27 -48.28
C GLY A 34 -5.64 40.23 -48.87
N GLY A 35 -4.63 40.70 -49.60
CA GLY A 35 -3.56 39.90 -50.19
C GLY A 35 -2.29 39.81 -49.35
N ASP A 36 -1.26 39.32 -50.05
CA ASP A 36 0.19 39.38 -49.80
C ASP A 36 0.72 38.65 -48.56
N GLU A 37 1.90 38.04 -48.53
CA GLU A 37 2.92 37.52 -49.47
C GLU A 37 4.14 37.29 -48.55
N GLY A 38 5.03 36.36 -48.92
CA GLY A 38 6.37 36.25 -48.33
C GLY A 38 6.53 35.09 -47.34
N GLY A 39 7.54 34.23 -47.45
CA GLY A 39 8.73 34.28 -48.27
C GLY A 39 9.71 33.23 -47.74
N ASP A 40 10.55 32.77 -48.66
CA ASP A 40 11.43 31.61 -48.66
C ASP A 40 12.67 31.65 -47.73
N GLU A 41 13.29 30.46 -47.62
CA GLU A 41 14.73 30.15 -47.43
C GLU A 41 15.37 30.50 -46.06
N GLY A 42 16.25 29.70 -45.44
CA GLY A 42 16.98 28.47 -45.78
C GLY A 42 18.06 28.26 -44.68
N GLY A 43 18.80 27.14 -44.71
CA GLY A 43 20.08 27.02 -43.99
C GLY A 43 20.31 25.71 -43.23
N ASP A 44 21.06 24.82 -43.87
CA ASP A 44 21.73 23.63 -43.33
C ASP A 44 22.95 23.97 -42.43
N GLU A 45 23.50 22.90 -41.81
CA GLU A 45 24.75 22.74 -41.06
C GLU A 45 24.62 22.97 -39.54
N GLY A 46 25.01 22.09 -38.63
CA GLY A 46 25.82 20.87 -38.67
C GLY A 46 26.35 20.70 -37.23
N GLY A 47 26.31 19.49 -36.67
CA GLY A 47 26.74 19.27 -35.29
C GLY A 47 26.47 17.85 -34.81
N ASP A 48 27.30 16.92 -35.28
CA ASP A 48 27.64 15.71 -34.54
C ASP A 48 28.25 16.12 -33.20
N ASP A 49 27.73 15.61 -32.09
CA ASP A 49 28.53 15.11 -30.97
C ASP A 49 27.66 14.20 -30.10
N GLY A 50 28.16 12.99 -29.88
CA GLY A 50 27.45 11.88 -29.27
C GLY A 50 27.18 12.03 -27.77
N GLY A 51 26.09 11.42 -27.34
CA GLY A 51 25.77 11.13 -25.95
C GLY A 51 24.96 9.84 -25.91
N VAL A 52 25.63 8.72 -25.65
CA VAL A 52 25.01 7.45 -25.34
C VAL A 52 24.60 7.50 -23.88
N ASP A 53 23.31 7.61 -23.59
CA ASP A 53 22.74 7.26 -22.29
C ASP A 53 21.67 6.19 -22.51
N GLY A 54 22.08 4.95 -22.31
CA GLY A 54 21.16 3.84 -22.08
C GLY A 54 20.55 4.00 -20.70
N GLY A 55 19.25 4.29 -20.66
CA GLY A 55 18.44 4.00 -19.49
C GLY A 55 18.02 2.54 -19.59
N ASP A 56 18.64 1.68 -18.79
CA ASP A 56 18.09 0.37 -18.47
C ASP A 56 17.74 0.33 -16.99
N ASP A 57 16.43 0.23 -16.78
CA ASP A 57 15.80 -0.29 -15.58
C ASP A 57 16.32 -1.69 -15.30
N GLY A 58 16.67 -1.94 -14.05
CA GLY A 58 16.99 -3.27 -13.54
C GLY A 58 16.45 -3.42 -12.14
N GLY A 59 15.18 -3.82 -12.04
CA GLY A 59 14.76 -4.65 -10.92
C GLY A 59 15.28 -6.06 -11.18
N ASP A 60 15.71 -6.74 -10.12
CA ASP A 60 15.71 -8.21 -10.04
C ASP A 60 16.01 -8.64 -8.59
N ASP A 61 15.03 -9.34 -8.01
CA ASP A 61 15.11 -10.71 -7.50
C ASP A 61 16.45 -11.25 -6.98
N GLY A 62 16.37 -11.85 -5.79
CA GLY A 62 17.36 -12.76 -5.24
C GLY A 62 16.78 -13.59 -4.10
N GLY A 63 16.07 -14.66 -4.42
CA GLY A 63 15.90 -15.80 -3.51
C GLY A 63 17.04 -16.80 -3.70
N VAL A 64 17.48 -17.48 -2.63
CA VAL A 64 18.17 -18.79 -2.69
C VAL A 64 17.99 -19.56 -1.36
N ASP A 65 17.26 -20.67 -1.49
CA ASP A 65 17.38 -22.04 -0.94
C ASP A 65 17.90 -22.36 0.49
N GLY A 66 17.18 -23.29 1.11
CA GLY A 66 17.69 -24.22 2.14
C GLY A 66 16.57 -25.03 2.81
N GLY A 67 16.17 -26.15 2.21
CA GLY A 67 15.29 -27.15 2.81
C GLY A 67 16.05 -28.29 3.54
N ASP A 68 15.23 -29.20 4.07
CA ASP A 68 15.48 -30.57 4.57
C ASP A 68 15.75 -30.84 6.07
N ASP A 69 14.77 -31.58 6.61
CA ASP A 69 14.83 -32.78 7.47
C ASP A 69 15.25 -32.73 8.95
N GLY A 70 14.33 -33.22 9.79
CA GLY A 70 14.66 -33.89 11.05
C GLY A 70 13.59 -33.80 12.13
N GLY A 71 12.67 -34.77 12.18
CA GLY A 71 11.85 -35.00 13.37
C GLY A 71 12.67 -35.60 14.52
N ASP A 72 12.16 -35.48 15.74
CA ASP A 72 12.06 -36.62 16.65
C ASP A 72 11.21 -36.28 17.88
N ASP A 73 10.45 -37.31 18.26
CA ASP A 73 9.54 -37.39 19.38
C ASP A 73 10.25 -37.26 20.74
N GLY A 74 9.58 -36.61 21.69
CA GLY A 74 10.09 -36.47 23.05
C GLY A 74 8.99 -36.15 24.07
N GLY A 75 7.98 -37.01 24.16
CA GLY A 75 7.09 -37.03 25.33
C GLY A 75 7.89 -37.35 26.59
N VAL A 76 7.73 -36.54 27.64
CA VAL A 76 8.15 -36.88 29.00
C VAL A 76 7.05 -36.47 29.96
N ASP A 77 6.39 -37.49 30.50
CA ASP A 77 5.55 -37.45 31.69
C ASP A 77 6.37 -37.07 32.94
N GLY A 78 5.73 -36.33 33.85
CA GLY A 78 6.10 -36.22 35.27
C GLY A 78 6.14 -34.76 35.75
N GLY A 79 5.43 -34.34 36.78
CA GLY A 79 4.60 -35.06 37.74
C GLY A 79 4.12 -34.09 38.83
N ASP A 80 3.05 -34.51 39.50
CA ASP A 80 2.63 -34.28 40.89
C ASP A 80 2.96 -32.96 41.62
N ASP A 81 1.86 -32.32 42.00
CA ASP A 81 1.50 -31.89 43.35
C ASP A 81 2.27 -30.75 44.02
N GLY A 82 1.65 -29.58 43.99
CA GLY A 82 1.87 -28.51 44.95
C GLY A 82 0.59 -27.69 45.16
N GLY A 83 -0.33 -28.22 45.97
CA GLY A 83 -1.49 -27.46 46.45
C GLY A 83 -1.04 -26.25 47.25
N VAL A 84 -1.60 -25.08 46.93
CA VAL A 84 -1.48 -23.87 47.72
C VAL A 84 -2.90 -23.45 48.08
N ASP A 85 -3.14 -23.36 49.38
CA ASP A 85 -4.40 -22.98 49.99
C ASP A 85 -4.75 -21.53 49.61
N ASP A 86 -5.93 -21.33 49.00
CA ASP A 86 -6.54 -20.02 48.80
C ASP A 86 -6.99 -19.46 50.16
N GLU A 87 -6.14 -18.64 50.79
CA GLU A 87 -6.60 -17.73 51.85
C GLU A 87 -7.27 -16.51 51.20
N GLU A 88 -8.60 -16.55 51.20
CA GLU A 88 -9.50 -15.48 50.81
C GLU A 88 -9.38 -14.31 51.82
N GLU A 89 -8.57 -13.29 51.49
CA GLU A 89 -8.49 -12.06 52.28
C GLU A 89 -9.80 -11.26 52.18
N VAL A 90 -10.54 -11.25 53.30
CA VAL A 90 -11.70 -10.40 53.56
C VAL A 90 -11.24 -8.95 53.68
N LEU A 91 -11.63 -8.10 52.74
CA LEU A 91 -11.47 -6.64 52.85
C LEU A 91 -12.38 -6.08 53.95
N ASP A 92 -11.74 -5.67 55.05
CA ASP A 92 -12.36 -5.06 56.23
C ASP A 92 -12.92 -3.65 55.91
N ASP A 93 -14.08 -3.40 56.49
CA ASP A 93 -14.90 -2.19 56.37
C ASP A 93 -14.34 -1.08 57.28
N GLY A 94 -14.05 0.07 56.68
CA GLY A 94 -14.35 1.33 57.37
C GLY A 94 -13.29 1.87 58.33
N THR A 95 -12.02 1.96 57.92
CA THR A 95 -11.15 3.08 58.34
C THR A 95 -10.25 3.50 57.19
N VAL A 96 -10.48 4.69 56.60
CA VAL A 96 -9.58 5.26 55.58
C VAL A 96 -8.22 5.53 56.25
N PRO A 97 -7.14 4.78 55.93
CA PRO A 97 -5.83 5.12 56.43
C PRO A 97 -5.39 6.36 55.64
N SER A 98 -5.37 7.51 56.30
CA SER A 98 -4.52 8.60 55.84
C SER A 98 -3.07 8.08 55.88
N SER A 99 -2.47 7.73 54.73
CA SER A 99 -1.03 7.89 54.42
C SER A 99 -0.40 6.91 53.40
N ASN A 100 -1.07 6.48 52.33
CA ASN A 100 -0.32 6.08 51.12
C ASN A 100 -1.12 6.30 49.83
N CYS A 101 -1.08 7.53 49.32
CA CYS A 101 -1.60 7.89 48.00
C CYS A 101 -0.68 7.44 46.85
N TRP A 102 0.47 6.85 47.16
CA TRP A 102 1.38 6.26 46.17
C TRP A 102 0.73 5.05 45.51
N MET A 103 0.97 4.90 44.21
CA MET A 103 0.58 3.69 43.49
C MET A 103 1.55 2.55 43.83
N THR A 104 1.01 1.41 44.27
CA THR A 104 1.77 0.16 44.42
C THR A 104 1.58 -0.69 43.17
N LEU A 105 2.64 -1.36 42.72
CA LEU A 105 2.61 -2.25 41.56
C LEU A 105 3.08 -3.67 41.92
N ASN A 106 3.08 -4.01 43.20
CA ASN A 106 3.61 -5.27 43.71
C ASN A 106 5.11 -5.46 43.35
N ALA A 107 5.89 -4.39 43.53
CA ALA A 107 7.30 -4.38 43.14
C ALA A 107 8.12 -5.42 43.93
N ALA A 108 7.77 -5.69 45.18
CA ALA A 108 8.50 -6.65 46.01
C ALA A 108 8.46 -8.07 45.42
N GLU A 109 7.29 -8.53 44.98
CA GLU A 109 7.12 -9.84 44.33
C GLU A 109 7.85 -9.90 42.98
N HIS A 110 7.79 -8.82 42.19
CA HIS A 110 8.53 -8.73 40.94
C HIS A 110 10.06 -8.80 41.17
N PHE A 111 10.57 -8.12 42.19
CA PHE A 111 11.99 -8.21 42.56
C PHE A 111 12.39 -9.64 42.91
N LYS A 112 11.58 -10.34 43.72
CA LYS A 112 11.83 -11.73 44.09
C LYS A 112 11.88 -12.63 42.85
N THR A 113 10.86 -12.56 42.00
CA THR A 113 10.77 -13.37 40.77
C THR A 113 11.96 -13.13 39.85
N MET A 114 12.31 -11.87 39.61
CA MET A 114 13.43 -11.51 38.75
C MET A 114 14.79 -11.83 39.36
N ASP A 115 14.98 -11.68 40.68
CA ASP A 115 16.20 -12.09 41.38
C ASP A 115 16.39 -13.61 41.26
N GLU A 116 15.33 -14.41 41.42
CA GLU A 116 15.38 -15.88 41.26
C GLU A 116 15.75 -16.32 39.83
N ILE A 117 15.22 -15.65 38.80
CA ILE A 117 15.61 -15.90 37.40
C ILE A 117 17.07 -15.48 37.19
N ASP A 118 17.44 -14.27 37.62
CA ASP A 118 18.79 -13.72 37.46
C ASP A 118 19.85 -14.62 38.12
N ASP A 119 19.58 -15.13 39.33
CA ASP A 119 20.47 -16.00 40.10
C ASP A 119 20.59 -17.40 39.48
N ARG A 120 19.48 -17.96 38.98
CA ARG A 120 19.46 -19.29 38.32
C ARG A 120 20.37 -19.33 37.09
N TYR A 121 20.40 -18.24 36.33
CA TYR A 121 21.16 -18.13 35.08
C TYR A 121 22.49 -17.38 35.24
N ALA A 122 22.93 -17.06 36.46
CA ALA A 122 24.13 -16.25 36.71
C ALA A 122 25.39 -16.80 36.02
N ASN A 123 25.64 -18.10 36.12
CA ASN A 123 26.82 -18.74 35.52
C ASN A 123 26.84 -18.63 33.99
N ILE A 124 25.67 -18.78 33.35
CA ILE A 124 25.53 -18.70 31.89
C ILE A 124 25.74 -17.26 31.44
N ARG A 125 25.15 -16.29 32.13
CA ARG A 125 25.32 -14.86 31.86
C ARG A 125 26.77 -14.42 31.97
N GLU A 126 27.49 -14.88 33.00
CA GLU A 126 28.92 -14.63 33.16
C GLU A 126 29.76 -15.30 32.06
N ALA A 127 29.44 -16.55 31.70
CA ALA A 127 30.13 -17.27 30.63
C ALA A 127 29.96 -16.58 29.27
N VAL A 128 28.73 -16.14 28.96
CA VAL A 128 28.42 -15.38 27.75
C VAL A 128 29.18 -14.06 27.76
N GLN A 129 29.09 -13.24 28.82
CA GLN A 129 29.83 -11.98 28.87
C GLN A 129 31.34 -12.16 28.65
N LYS A 130 31.93 -13.20 29.25
CA LYS A 130 33.35 -13.50 29.09
C LYS A 130 33.71 -13.83 27.63
N SER A 131 32.86 -14.55 26.90
CA SER A 131 33.08 -14.82 25.47
C SER A 131 33.13 -13.52 24.66
N PHE A 132 32.28 -12.54 24.95
CA PHE A 132 32.30 -11.23 24.28
C PHE A 132 33.52 -10.37 24.63
N ASP A 133 33.94 -10.42 25.90
CA ASP A 133 35.13 -9.71 26.38
C ASP A 133 36.40 -10.25 25.70
N ASP A 134 36.52 -11.57 25.53
CA ASP A 134 37.66 -12.23 24.90
C ASP A 134 37.81 -11.86 23.40
N HIS A 135 36.69 -11.57 22.71
CA HIS A 135 36.67 -11.20 21.29
C HIS A 135 36.82 -9.71 21.01
N SER A 136 36.98 -8.85 22.03
CA SER A 136 36.98 -7.39 21.88
C SER A 136 35.74 -6.89 21.11
N PHE A 137 34.57 -7.48 21.37
CA PHE A 137 33.35 -7.24 20.60
C PHE A 137 32.99 -5.74 20.49
N ASP A 138 33.11 -4.99 21.58
CA ASP A 138 32.94 -3.53 21.58
C ASP A 138 33.86 -2.84 20.56
N ALA A 139 35.12 -3.25 20.47
CA ALA A 139 36.10 -2.69 19.54
C ALA A 139 35.79 -3.07 18.09
N VAL A 140 35.36 -4.31 17.84
CA VAL A 140 34.93 -4.77 16.51
C VAL A 140 33.68 -4.02 16.05
N MET A 141 32.65 -3.95 16.90
CA MET A 141 31.43 -3.20 16.61
C MET A 141 31.72 -1.73 16.34
N VAL A 142 32.65 -1.11 17.07
CA VAL A 142 33.09 0.27 16.80
C VAL A 142 33.87 0.37 15.48
N GLN A 143 34.69 -0.62 15.13
CA GLN A 143 35.43 -0.64 13.86
C GLN A 143 34.49 -0.80 12.67
N GLU A 144 33.52 -1.70 12.76
CA GLU A 144 32.51 -1.92 11.73
C GLU A 144 31.55 -0.73 11.62
N PHE A 145 31.14 -0.14 12.75
CA PHE A 145 30.41 1.14 12.76
C PHE A 145 31.15 2.24 12.01
N LYS A 146 32.48 2.32 12.20
CA LYS A 146 33.34 3.26 11.47
C LYS A 146 33.50 2.89 10.00
N ALA A 147 33.58 1.60 9.67
CA ALA A 147 33.77 1.09 8.31
C ALA A 147 32.51 1.28 7.45
N ALA A 148 31.35 0.89 7.98
CA ALA A 148 30.03 1.13 7.42
C ALA A 148 29.61 2.60 7.46
N ARG A 149 30.32 3.43 8.25
CA ARG A 149 30.05 4.88 8.44
C ARG A 149 28.65 5.17 8.97
N GLY A 150 28.10 4.26 9.77
CA GLY A 150 26.74 4.37 10.29
C GLY A 150 25.62 4.15 9.27
N ALA A 151 25.91 3.67 8.05
CA ALA A 151 24.89 3.27 7.09
C ALA A 151 24.40 1.84 7.38
N ALA A 152 23.10 1.66 7.52
CA ALA A 152 22.51 0.33 7.69
C ALA A 152 22.74 -0.49 6.41
N HIS A 153 22.91 -1.81 6.53
CA HIS A 153 23.30 -2.65 5.39
C HIS A 153 22.24 -2.65 4.28
N ARG A 154 20.96 -2.47 4.63
CA ARG A 154 19.85 -2.28 3.68
C ARG A 154 19.96 -1.00 2.85
N GLU A 155 20.70 0.01 3.30
CA GLU A 155 20.91 1.28 2.58
C GLU A 155 22.19 1.31 1.72
N LEU A 156 23.14 0.40 1.97
CA LEU A 156 24.44 0.33 1.26
C LEU A 156 24.28 0.11 -0.26
N ASN A 157 23.18 -0.51 -0.69
CA ASN A 157 22.87 -0.74 -2.11
C ASN A 157 22.21 0.47 -2.81
N ALA A 158 21.71 1.46 -2.06
CA ALA A 158 21.00 2.62 -2.61
C ALA A 158 21.86 3.89 -2.73
N GLN A 159 22.95 4.02 -1.97
CA GLN A 159 23.76 5.25 -1.96
C GLN A 159 25.27 4.99 -1.93
N LYS A 160 25.97 5.39 -2.99
CA LYS A 160 27.45 5.50 -3.05
C LYS A 160 28.02 6.67 -2.22
N SER A 161 27.26 7.25 -1.30
CA SER A 161 27.66 8.45 -0.56
C SER A 161 28.25 8.10 0.81
N ARG A 162 29.24 8.88 1.26
CA ARG A 162 30.12 8.59 2.40
C ARG A 162 29.63 9.15 3.74
N MET A 163 28.36 9.55 3.85
CA MET A 163 27.87 10.51 4.86
C MET A 163 26.44 10.13 5.26
N ILE A 164 25.99 10.48 6.48
CA ILE A 164 24.55 10.46 6.82
C ILE A 164 23.85 11.21 5.69
N PRO A 165 22.82 10.65 5.05
CA PRO A 165 22.19 11.32 3.94
C PRO A 165 21.73 12.71 4.38
N SER A 166 22.33 13.75 3.79
CA SER A 166 21.78 15.11 3.86
C SER A 166 20.30 15.02 3.44
N GLY A 167 19.39 15.42 4.32
CA GLY A 167 17.95 15.24 4.09
C GLY A 167 17.25 14.19 4.96
N LEU A 168 17.90 13.59 5.97
CA LEU A 168 17.17 12.91 7.05
C LEU A 168 16.13 13.88 7.63
N ASN A 169 14.85 13.51 7.52
CA ASN A 169 13.76 14.33 8.02
C ASN A 169 13.68 14.10 9.53
N LEU A 170 14.07 15.12 10.30
CA LEU A 170 13.97 15.12 11.75
C LEU A 170 12.78 16.01 12.15
N GLY A 171 12.08 15.67 13.23
CA GLY A 171 11.28 16.64 13.97
C GLY A 171 9.83 16.85 13.51
N GLY A 172 9.41 16.33 12.35
CA GLY A 172 8.00 16.33 11.89
C GLY A 172 7.24 17.68 12.02
N PRO A 173 5.89 17.66 12.00
CA PRO A 173 5.07 18.80 12.40
C PRO A 173 5.23 19.05 13.90
N CYS A 174 5.81 20.19 14.28
CA CYS A 174 5.96 20.57 15.68
C CYS A 174 5.76 22.08 15.85
N MET A 175 5.50 22.51 17.09
CA MET A 175 5.38 23.94 17.40
C MET A 175 6.37 24.35 18.50
N VAL A 176 6.91 25.55 18.38
CA VAL A 176 7.77 26.18 19.38
C VAL A 176 7.17 27.52 19.77
N ARG A 177 7.11 27.76 21.08
CA ARG A 177 6.66 29.04 21.62
C ARG A 177 7.83 30.01 21.73
N MET A 178 7.63 31.21 21.21
CA MET A 178 8.49 32.39 21.38
C MET A 178 7.77 33.41 22.27
N PRO A 179 8.47 34.42 22.84
CA PRO A 179 7.86 35.40 23.74
C PRO A 179 6.60 36.10 23.19
N GLU A 180 6.58 36.39 21.88
CA GLU A 180 5.49 37.12 21.21
C GLU A 180 4.89 36.37 20.01
N SER A 181 5.23 35.09 19.82
CA SER A 181 4.73 34.30 18.68
C SER A 181 4.85 32.80 18.89
N VAL A 182 4.13 32.02 18.08
CA VAL A 182 4.29 30.57 17.95
C VAL A 182 4.82 30.26 16.56
N LEU A 183 5.86 29.44 16.49
CA LEU A 183 6.40 28.92 15.25
C LEU A 183 5.88 27.51 15.03
N PHE A 184 5.38 27.23 13.83
CA PHE A 184 4.94 25.91 13.39
C PHE A 184 5.92 25.42 12.33
N PHE A 185 6.61 24.30 12.59
CA PHE A 185 7.54 23.71 11.65
C PHE A 185 6.84 22.62 10.87
N HIS A 186 7.10 22.56 9.56
CA HIS A 186 6.50 21.56 8.69
C HIS A 186 7.40 20.34 8.53
N ARG A 187 8.64 20.56 8.11
CA ARG A 187 9.67 19.54 7.94
C ARG A 187 11.03 20.16 8.21
N MET A 188 11.79 19.57 9.11
CA MET A 188 13.18 19.93 9.37
C MET A 188 14.09 18.88 8.76
N LYS A 189 15.11 19.34 8.03
CA LYS A 189 16.10 18.49 7.37
C LYS A 189 17.47 18.78 7.94
N LEU A 190 18.24 17.72 8.15
CA LEU A 190 19.66 17.86 8.45
C LEU A 190 20.38 18.43 7.21
N ARG A 191 20.97 19.62 7.35
CA ARG A 191 21.59 20.36 6.23
C ARG A 191 23.01 19.91 5.95
N ASN A 192 23.75 19.53 6.99
CA ASN A 192 25.16 19.19 6.90
C ASN A 192 25.35 17.67 6.93
N ASN A 193 26.45 17.22 6.34
CA ASN A 193 26.99 15.90 6.58
C ASN A 193 27.55 15.89 8.01
N THR A 194 26.68 15.62 8.99
CA THR A 194 27.11 15.55 10.38
C THR A 194 28.08 14.38 10.56
N HIS A 195 29.18 14.61 11.26
CA HIS A 195 30.07 13.53 11.67
C HIS A 195 29.75 13.17 13.11
N PHE A 196 29.40 11.91 13.34
CA PHE A 196 29.27 11.35 14.67
C PHE A 196 30.61 10.77 15.12
N ARG A 197 30.95 10.98 16.38
CA ARG A 197 32.07 10.31 17.05
C ARG A 197 31.52 9.43 18.15
N VAL A 198 31.79 8.13 18.06
CA VAL A 198 31.55 7.21 19.17
C VAL A 198 32.54 7.54 20.29
N GLU A 199 32.05 8.11 21.39
CA GLU A 199 32.86 8.40 22.58
C GLU A 199 32.95 7.17 23.49
N TYR A 200 31.88 6.39 23.52
CA TYR A 200 31.76 5.19 24.34
C TYR A 200 30.78 4.23 23.68
N LEU A 201 31.12 2.94 23.66
CA LEU A 201 30.23 1.86 23.29
C LEU A 201 30.61 0.69 24.18
N HIS A 202 29.62 0.12 24.87
CA HIS A 202 29.84 -1.02 25.74
C HIS A 202 28.64 -1.96 25.73
N ASN A 203 28.91 -3.24 25.46
CA ASN A 203 27.94 -4.32 25.50
C ASN A 203 28.01 -5.06 26.84
N ASP A 204 26.93 -4.97 27.60
CA ASP A 204 26.69 -5.71 28.82
C ASP A 204 25.68 -6.82 28.52
N ILE A 205 26.17 -7.87 27.87
CA ILE A 205 25.38 -9.03 27.46
C ILE A 205 24.87 -9.78 28.70
N SER A 206 25.61 -9.73 29.81
CA SER A 206 25.14 -10.28 31.09
C SER A 206 23.79 -9.68 31.49
N ASN A 207 23.55 -8.40 31.22
CA ASN A 207 22.28 -7.72 31.51
C ASN A 207 21.40 -7.52 30.27
N MET A 208 21.78 -8.10 29.12
CA MET A 208 21.12 -7.91 27.83
C MET A 208 20.96 -6.42 27.50
N MET A 209 22.06 -5.67 27.57
CA MET A 209 22.07 -4.22 27.38
C MET A 209 23.27 -3.75 26.56
N VAL A 210 23.08 -2.69 25.77
CA VAL A 210 24.16 -1.91 25.17
C VAL A 210 24.07 -0.46 25.62
N ARG A 211 25.21 0.17 25.90
CA ARG A 211 25.29 1.61 26.18
C ARG A 211 26.20 2.29 25.17
N ILE A 212 25.70 3.36 24.55
CA ILE A 212 26.41 4.08 23.50
C ILE A 212 26.35 5.58 23.78
N ASN A 213 27.50 6.25 23.75
CA ASN A 213 27.59 7.71 23.78
C ASN A 213 28.17 8.20 22.45
N LEU A 214 27.37 8.97 21.74
CA LEU A 214 27.73 9.60 20.47
C LEU A 214 27.90 11.11 20.67
N ALA A 215 29.00 11.67 20.18
CA ALA A 215 29.15 13.11 20.00
C ALA A 215 28.77 13.48 18.57
N LEU A 216 27.68 14.24 18.42
CA LEU A 216 27.18 14.72 17.13
C LEU A 216 27.75 16.10 16.75
N ASN A 217 28.56 16.70 17.64
CA ASN A 217 29.14 18.03 17.48
C ASN A 217 28.04 19.07 17.14
N ASP A 218 28.27 19.95 16.17
CA ASP A 218 27.31 20.98 15.77
C ASP A 218 26.28 20.42 14.76
N LEU A 219 25.01 20.36 15.15
CA LEU A 219 23.90 19.98 14.28
C LEU A 219 23.27 21.21 13.63
N HIS A 220 23.15 21.18 12.30
CA HIS A 220 22.46 22.19 11.50
C HIS A 220 21.16 21.62 10.92
N LEU A 221 20.03 22.10 11.40
CA LEU A 221 18.70 21.68 10.97
C LEU A 221 18.04 22.82 10.23
N LYS A 222 17.68 22.62 8.96
CA LYS A 222 17.01 23.63 8.12
C LYS A 222 15.61 23.15 7.76
N GLY A 223 14.60 24.00 7.87
CA GLY A 223 13.24 23.64 7.50
C GLY A 223 12.38 24.84 7.16
N ALA A 224 11.15 24.57 6.73
CA ALA A 224 10.14 25.59 6.54
C ALA A 224 9.34 25.79 7.83
N TYR A 225 8.99 27.04 8.13
CA TYR A 225 8.15 27.38 9.26
C TYR A 225 7.05 28.37 8.89
N GLU A 226 6.03 28.41 9.73
CA GLU A 226 5.01 29.45 9.80
C GLU A 226 5.02 30.13 11.16
N ARG A 227 4.65 31.41 11.21
CA ARG A 227 4.57 32.16 12.46
C ARG A 227 3.18 32.72 12.71
N SER A 228 2.66 32.49 13.90
CA SER A 228 1.46 33.15 14.42
C SER A 228 1.84 34.06 15.57
N ILE A 229 1.38 35.32 15.56
CA ILE A 229 1.70 36.31 16.58
C ILE A 229 0.79 36.11 17.80
N SER A 230 1.33 36.26 19.01
CA SER A 230 0.57 36.19 20.26
C SER A 230 0.89 37.44 21.10
N GLU A 231 0.05 38.48 21.02
CA GLU A 231 0.37 39.80 21.58
C GLU A 231 0.10 39.92 23.09
N MET A 232 -0.89 39.21 23.65
CA MET A 232 -1.22 39.34 25.09
C MET A 232 -1.71 38.05 25.78
N GLN A 233 -2.39 37.14 25.07
CA GLN A 233 -2.86 35.87 25.65
C GLN A 233 -2.36 34.68 24.82
N PRO A 234 -1.79 33.63 25.44
CA PRO A 234 -1.17 32.51 24.72
C PRO A 234 -2.16 31.65 23.92
N ASN A 235 -3.44 31.75 24.23
CA ASN A 235 -4.53 31.07 23.53
C ASN A 235 -5.06 31.86 22.32
N ILE A 236 -4.66 33.12 22.13
CA ILE A 236 -5.05 33.93 20.96
C ILE A 236 -3.89 33.99 19.99
N LEU A 237 -4.09 33.38 18.82
CA LEU A 237 -3.10 33.26 17.75
C LEU A 237 -3.54 34.11 16.56
N ILE A 238 -2.80 35.19 16.31
CA ILE A 238 -3.02 36.05 15.15
C ILE A 238 -2.27 35.41 13.98
N TYR A 239 -3.04 34.87 13.04
CA TYR A 239 -2.53 34.24 11.84
C TYR A 239 -2.23 35.29 10.76
N SER A 240 -0.94 35.45 10.47
CA SER A 240 -0.43 36.18 9.32
C SER A 240 0.41 35.20 8.49
N PRO A 241 0.06 34.93 7.21
CA PRO A 241 0.80 34.00 6.37
C PRO A 241 2.25 34.47 6.23
N THR A 242 3.14 33.86 6.99
CA THR A 242 4.56 34.18 7.01
C THR A 242 5.31 32.89 6.80
N PHE A 243 5.38 32.47 5.54
CA PHE A 243 6.22 31.36 5.14
C PHE A 243 7.67 31.81 5.17
N GLY A 244 8.49 31.11 5.94
CA GLY A 244 9.92 31.37 6.00
C GLY A 244 10.73 30.10 6.10
N GLU A 245 12.05 30.28 6.05
CA GLU A 245 13.00 29.23 6.33
C GLU A 245 13.57 29.43 7.74
N VAL A 246 13.67 28.36 8.51
CA VAL A 246 14.35 28.35 9.81
C VAL A 246 15.59 27.48 9.71
N GLU A 247 16.64 27.90 10.41
CA GLU A 247 17.84 27.12 10.66
C GLU A 247 18.13 27.08 12.16
N PHE A 248 18.22 25.88 12.73
CA PHE A 248 18.74 25.65 14.08
C PHE A 248 20.19 25.19 13.99
N MET A 249 21.05 25.86 14.74
CA MET A 249 22.39 25.40 15.07
C MET A 249 22.41 24.96 16.53
N MET A 250 22.44 23.64 16.75
CA MET A 250 22.60 23.05 18.07
C MET A 250 24.07 22.71 18.27
N LYS A 251 24.73 23.32 19.26
CA LYS A 251 26.17 23.15 19.47
C LYS A 251 26.48 22.01 20.43
N ASP A 252 27.60 21.33 20.17
CA ASP A 252 28.19 20.30 21.03
C ASP A 252 27.18 19.21 21.46
N VAL A 253 26.33 18.77 20.53
CA VAL A 253 25.27 17.81 20.79
C VAL A 253 25.86 16.46 21.16
N LYS A 254 25.47 15.94 22.32
CA LYS A 254 25.78 14.58 22.77
C LYS A 254 24.50 13.78 22.84
N TYR A 255 24.61 12.53 22.43
CA TYR A 255 23.49 11.61 22.36
C TYR A 255 23.87 10.32 23.07
N LYS A 256 23.18 10.05 24.18
CA LYS A 256 23.39 8.86 25.00
C LYS A 256 22.27 7.88 24.74
N ILE A 257 22.60 6.62 24.63
CA ILE A 257 21.69 5.55 24.22
C ILE A 257 21.90 4.37 25.14
N GLU A 258 20.80 3.81 25.62
CA GLU A 258 20.74 2.50 26.26
C GLU A 258 19.81 1.62 25.41
N GLY A 259 20.39 0.62 24.74
CA GLY A 259 19.65 -0.40 24.00
C GLY A 259 19.43 -1.64 24.85
N ARG A 260 18.30 -2.32 24.64
CA ARG A 260 17.94 -3.58 25.30
C ARG A 260 18.04 -4.71 24.30
N TYR A 261 18.87 -5.70 24.59
CA TYR A 261 19.04 -6.87 23.76
C TYR A 261 17.93 -7.89 23.98
N ARG A 262 17.69 -8.71 22.94
CA ARG A 262 16.83 -9.87 22.95
C ARG A 262 17.41 -10.95 22.03
N VAL A 263 17.14 -12.22 22.32
CA VAL A 263 17.44 -13.33 21.43
C VAL A 263 16.18 -13.69 20.64
N VAL A 264 16.20 -13.46 19.33
CA VAL A 264 15.07 -13.76 18.44
C VAL A 264 15.56 -14.66 17.31
N ARG A 265 15.05 -15.90 17.25
CA ARG A 265 15.43 -16.90 16.23
C ARG A 265 16.95 -17.04 16.11
N ASP A 266 17.60 -17.28 17.24
CA ASP A 266 19.05 -17.40 17.34
C ASP A 266 19.77 -16.16 16.78
N ARG A 267 19.25 -14.96 17.03
CA ARG A 267 19.94 -13.70 16.69
C ARG A 267 19.80 -12.71 17.83
N LEU A 268 20.87 -11.98 18.11
CA LEU A 268 20.82 -10.88 19.06
C LEU A 268 20.28 -9.64 18.36
N VAL A 269 19.20 -9.06 18.87
CA VAL A 269 18.63 -7.82 18.34
C VAL A 269 18.41 -6.82 19.46
N ILE A 270 18.55 -5.53 19.16
CA ILE A 270 18.10 -4.44 20.02
C ILE A 270 16.59 -4.30 19.86
N GLU A 271 15.85 -4.67 20.89
CA GLU A 271 14.39 -4.60 20.95
C GLU A 271 13.91 -3.17 21.26
N LEU A 272 14.55 -2.51 22.23
CA LEU A 272 14.12 -1.21 22.74
C LEU A 272 15.32 -0.29 22.93
N ILE A 273 15.11 1.01 22.67
CA ILE A 273 16.09 2.06 22.92
C ILE A 273 15.50 3.10 23.86
N SER A 274 16.27 3.45 24.89
CA SER A 274 16.08 4.65 25.70
C SER A 274 17.26 5.58 25.46
N SER A 275 17.02 6.87 25.23
CA SER A 275 18.10 7.80 24.90
C SER A 275 17.93 9.19 25.51
N GLU A 276 18.99 9.96 25.47
CA GLU A 276 19.03 11.34 25.96
C GLU A 276 19.85 12.22 25.00
N ILE A 277 19.24 13.32 24.55
CA ILE A 277 19.93 14.37 23.81
C ILE A 277 20.33 15.49 24.78
N ILE A 278 21.64 15.73 24.84
CA ILE A 278 22.26 16.78 25.64
C ILE A 278 22.81 17.83 24.67
N CYS A 279 22.33 19.05 24.81
CA CYS A 279 22.77 20.20 24.02
C CYS A 279 22.65 21.46 24.88
N ASP A 280 23.73 22.22 24.96
CA ASP A 280 23.81 23.37 25.88
C ASP A 280 23.44 24.70 25.20
N ASN A 281 23.69 24.82 23.88
CA ASN A 281 23.47 26.05 23.14
C ASN A 281 22.71 25.78 21.84
N ILE A 282 21.53 26.39 21.72
CA ILE A 282 20.71 26.33 20.51
C ILE A 282 20.53 27.74 19.97
N LEU A 283 21.00 27.96 18.74
CA LEU A 283 20.83 29.20 18.00
C LEU A 283 19.81 28.96 16.90
N MET A 284 18.79 29.81 16.82
CA MET A 284 17.81 29.78 15.75
C MET A 284 17.95 31.04 14.91
N THR A 285 18.11 30.87 13.61
CA THR A 285 18.03 31.93 12.61
C THR A 285 16.83 31.65 11.72
N TYR A 286 15.99 32.65 11.46
CA TYR A 286 14.88 32.47 10.54
C TYR A 286 14.83 33.60 9.52
N ILE A 287 14.47 33.25 8.30
CA ILE A 287 14.40 34.16 7.16
C ILE A 287 12.93 34.26 6.77
N ASN A 288 12.34 35.43 6.93
CA ASN A 288 11.02 35.75 6.38
C ASN A 288 11.22 36.54 5.07
N GLN A 289 10.33 36.38 4.10
CA GLN A 289 10.43 36.99 2.75
C GLN A 289 10.63 38.53 2.75
N ALA A 290 10.39 39.20 3.87
CA ALA A 290 10.57 40.64 4.02
C ALA A 290 11.81 41.08 4.83
N ILE A 291 12.36 40.24 5.73
CA ILE A 291 13.43 40.64 6.68
C ILE A 291 14.26 39.39 7.06
N GLU A 292 15.59 39.43 6.88
CA GLU A 292 16.51 38.49 7.52
C GLU A 292 16.53 38.76 9.03
N SER A 293 16.15 37.78 9.87
CA SER A 293 16.21 37.95 11.31
C SER A 293 17.64 37.84 11.82
N THR A 294 17.98 38.58 12.88
CA THR A 294 19.18 38.27 13.66
C THR A 294 19.00 36.92 14.36
N ALA A 295 20.10 36.22 14.64
CA ALA A 295 20.07 34.96 15.36
C ALA A 295 19.46 35.15 16.76
N VAL A 296 18.45 34.35 17.09
CA VAL A 296 17.80 34.33 18.40
C VAL A 296 18.29 33.12 19.17
N ARG A 297 18.80 33.34 20.39
CA ARG A 297 19.16 32.24 21.30
C ARG A 297 17.88 31.65 21.88
N ILE A 298 17.77 30.33 21.83
CA ILE A 298 16.61 29.59 22.34
C ILE A 298 17.05 28.66 23.47
N GLU A 299 16.31 28.70 24.57
CA GLU A 299 16.49 27.78 25.70
C GLU A 299 15.93 26.39 25.35
N LYS A 300 16.57 25.32 25.84
CA LYS A 300 16.19 23.93 25.57
C LYS A 300 14.72 23.65 25.90
N GLU A 301 14.21 24.25 26.97
CA GLU A 301 12.80 24.09 27.41
C GLU A 301 11.79 24.53 26.34
N ASN A 302 12.12 25.54 25.52
CA ASN A 302 11.24 26.01 24.45
C ASN A 302 11.17 25.03 23.26
N LEU A 303 12.12 24.10 23.16
CA LEU A 303 12.25 23.12 22.09
C LEU A 303 11.86 21.70 22.54
N GLY A 304 11.25 21.52 23.72
CA GLY A 304 11.01 20.19 24.30
C GLY A 304 10.32 19.20 23.35
N SER A 305 9.25 19.61 22.67
CA SER A 305 8.53 18.79 21.68
C SER A 305 9.42 18.44 20.48
N PHE A 306 10.14 19.43 19.95
CA PHE A 306 11.06 19.25 18.83
C PHE A 306 12.21 18.29 19.17
N ILE A 307 12.85 18.46 20.34
CA ILE A 307 13.92 17.58 20.81
C ILE A 307 13.41 16.16 21.03
N SER A 308 12.21 15.99 21.58
CA SER A 308 11.60 14.66 21.78
C SER A 308 11.34 13.95 20.46
N LYS A 309 10.88 14.69 19.44
CA LYS A 309 10.68 14.14 18.11
C LYS A 309 12.00 13.78 17.42
N MET A 310 12.99 14.66 17.51
CA MET A 310 14.35 14.38 17.01
C MET A 310 14.98 13.17 17.69
N LYS A 311 14.76 13.00 19.00
CA LYS A 311 15.18 11.82 19.78
C LYS A 311 14.60 10.54 19.19
N THR A 312 13.29 10.50 18.97
CA THR A 312 12.62 9.32 18.40
C THR A 312 13.19 8.97 17.02
N ASP A 313 13.32 9.97 16.14
CA ASP A 313 13.79 9.73 14.78
C ASP A 313 15.25 9.20 14.78
N LEU A 314 16.09 9.65 15.72
CA LEU A 314 17.45 9.12 15.93
C LEU A 314 17.46 7.72 16.57
N ASP A 315 16.55 7.45 17.52
CA ASP A 315 16.41 6.14 18.17
C ASP A 315 16.11 5.08 17.13
N GLN A 316 15.12 5.33 16.27
CA GLN A 316 14.72 4.40 15.22
C GLN A 316 15.87 4.12 14.24
N TRP A 317 16.51 5.18 13.75
CA TRP A 317 17.63 5.04 12.81
C TRP A 317 18.78 4.20 13.37
N LEU A 318 19.15 4.40 14.65
CA LEU A 318 20.23 3.62 15.26
C LEU A 318 19.82 2.19 15.61
N LYS A 319 18.56 1.98 16.02
CA LYS A 319 18.03 0.62 16.21
C LYS A 319 18.17 -0.19 14.94
N ASP A 320 17.76 0.38 13.80
CA ASP A 320 17.82 -0.29 12.51
C ASP A 320 19.26 -0.57 12.09
N TYR A 321 20.16 0.41 12.26
CA TYR A 321 21.58 0.23 11.99
C TYR A 321 22.20 -0.95 12.77
N PHE A 322 22.03 -0.96 14.10
CA PHE A 322 22.68 -1.97 14.94
C PHE A 322 22.05 -3.35 14.75
N ASN A 323 20.75 -3.42 14.49
CA ASN A 323 20.09 -4.69 14.20
C ASN A 323 20.57 -5.29 12.87
N ASP A 324 20.81 -4.47 11.86
CA ASP A 324 21.42 -4.94 10.60
C ASP A 324 22.85 -5.47 10.83
N TYR A 325 23.68 -4.74 11.59
CA TYR A 325 25.02 -5.19 11.96
C TYR A 325 25.00 -6.54 12.70
N LEU A 326 24.16 -6.65 13.73
CA LEU A 326 24.04 -7.87 14.53
C LEU A 326 23.50 -9.05 13.72
N THR A 327 22.77 -8.78 12.63
CA THR A 327 22.20 -9.82 11.77
C THR A 327 23.18 -10.32 10.71
N LEU A 328 24.04 -9.44 10.17
CA LEU A 328 24.83 -9.72 8.97
C LEU A 328 26.32 -9.92 9.24
N ASP A 329 26.88 -9.15 10.18
CA ASP A 329 28.33 -9.01 10.33
C ASP A 329 28.84 -9.57 11.67
N ALA A 330 28.00 -9.67 12.69
CA ALA A 330 28.37 -10.26 13.96
C ALA A 330 28.42 -11.80 13.84
N ASP A 331 29.63 -12.37 13.82
CA ASP A 331 29.86 -13.80 14.02
C ASP A 331 29.45 -14.17 15.45
N MET A 332 28.23 -14.67 15.59
CA MET A 332 27.58 -14.97 16.87
C MET A 332 27.38 -16.48 17.05
N ASP A 333 27.91 -17.31 16.13
CA ASP A 333 27.68 -18.76 16.06
C ASP A 333 28.01 -19.46 17.39
N GLY A 334 29.06 -19.01 18.09
CA GLY A 334 29.45 -19.58 19.39
C GLY A 334 28.48 -19.34 20.55
N ILE A 335 27.70 -18.25 20.51
CA ILE A 335 26.80 -17.82 21.60
C ILE A 335 25.35 -18.25 21.32
N LEU A 336 24.95 -18.23 20.05
CA LEU A 336 23.61 -18.60 19.61
C LEU A 336 23.33 -20.10 19.77
N HIS A 337 24.38 -20.92 19.88
CA HIS A 337 24.28 -22.34 20.23
C HIS A 337 24.19 -22.62 21.74
N MET A 338 24.06 -21.61 22.60
CA MET A 338 23.79 -21.80 24.03
C MET A 338 22.27 -21.78 24.29
N PRO A 339 21.58 -22.93 24.26
CA PRO A 339 20.12 -22.98 24.45
C PRO A 339 19.69 -22.39 25.79
N GLU A 340 20.57 -22.40 26.79
CA GLU A 340 20.28 -21.86 28.11
C GLU A 340 20.21 -20.32 28.13
N LEU A 341 20.90 -19.62 27.21
CA LEU A 341 20.78 -18.17 27.07
C LEU A 341 19.41 -17.79 26.47
N ALA A 342 18.96 -18.54 25.46
CA ALA A 342 17.63 -18.36 24.88
C ALA A 342 16.53 -18.67 25.90
N GLN A 343 16.72 -19.70 26.73
CA GLN A 343 15.81 -20.03 27.82
C GLN A 343 15.78 -18.92 28.90
N TYR A 344 16.93 -18.36 29.28
CA TYR A 344 16.99 -17.21 30.18
C TYR A 344 16.23 -16.00 29.61
N ASP A 345 16.47 -15.64 28.34
CA ASP A 345 15.80 -14.52 27.69
C ASP A 345 14.27 -14.74 27.65
N LYS A 346 13.82 -15.97 27.36
CA LYS A 346 12.40 -16.35 27.35
C LYS A 346 11.75 -16.24 28.73
N GLU A 347 12.34 -16.83 29.78
CA GLU A 347 11.81 -16.76 31.15
C GLU A 347 11.77 -15.32 31.66
N LYS A 348 12.87 -14.59 31.48
CA LYS A 348 12.98 -13.18 31.86
C LYS A 348 11.93 -12.33 31.14
N THR A 349 11.77 -12.52 29.84
CA THR A 349 10.79 -11.79 29.03
C THR A 349 9.38 -12.07 29.52
N THR A 350 9.03 -13.34 29.75
CA THR A 350 7.69 -13.73 30.21
C THR A 350 7.33 -13.05 31.53
N ALA A 351 8.26 -13.06 32.50
CA ALA A 351 8.05 -12.41 33.79
C ALA A 351 7.92 -10.87 33.69
N LEU A 352 8.67 -10.25 32.78
CA LEU A 352 8.58 -8.80 32.52
C LEU A 352 7.27 -8.43 31.84
N GLU A 353 6.79 -9.23 30.90
CA GLU A 353 5.53 -9.01 30.19
C GLU A 353 4.34 -9.13 31.14
N GLU A 354 4.29 -10.18 31.95
CA GLU A 354 3.24 -10.36 32.96
C GLU A 354 3.20 -9.17 33.92
N PHE A 355 4.37 -8.72 34.39
CA PHE A 355 4.47 -7.56 35.26
C PHE A 355 4.02 -6.25 34.57
N ALA A 356 4.45 -6.04 33.33
CA ALA A 356 4.08 -4.86 32.55
C ALA A 356 2.56 -4.81 32.29
N ASP A 357 1.94 -5.94 31.95
CA ASP A 357 0.51 -6.03 31.67
C ASP A 357 -0.32 -5.80 32.95
N LYS A 358 0.08 -6.39 34.09
CA LYS A 358 -0.51 -6.07 35.40
C LYS A 358 -0.37 -4.59 35.75
N SER A 359 0.79 -4.00 35.48
CA SER A 359 1.07 -2.59 35.75
C SER A 359 0.23 -1.65 34.90
N ILE A 360 0.09 -1.93 33.60
CA ILE A 360 -0.77 -1.17 32.68
C ILE A 360 -2.22 -1.25 33.13
N ASN A 361 -2.72 -2.43 33.51
CA ASN A 361 -4.07 -2.58 34.05
C ASN A 361 -4.29 -1.76 35.32
N ALA A 362 -3.30 -1.71 36.22
CA ALA A 362 -3.36 -0.86 37.41
C ALA A 362 -3.36 0.64 37.04
N ILE A 363 -2.55 1.07 36.06
CA ILE A 363 -2.52 2.45 35.55
C ILE A 363 -3.88 2.83 34.98
N VAL A 364 -4.45 1.99 34.10
CA VAL A 364 -5.78 2.18 33.51
C VAL A 364 -6.85 2.27 34.58
N THR A 365 -6.82 1.37 35.57
CA THR A 365 -7.77 1.38 36.70
C THR A 365 -7.68 2.69 37.47
N ARG A 366 -6.46 3.19 37.72
CA ARG A 366 -6.24 4.46 38.41
C ARG A 366 -6.74 5.66 37.62
N ILE A 367 -6.55 5.68 36.30
CA ILE A 367 -7.10 6.72 35.41
C ILE A 367 -8.64 6.78 35.54
N ARG A 368 -9.30 5.62 35.52
CA ARG A 368 -10.76 5.53 35.68
C ARG A 368 -11.21 5.99 37.06
N LEU A 369 -10.53 5.55 38.12
CA LEU A 369 -10.84 5.97 39.51
C LEU A 369 -10.68 7.49 39.72
N GLN A 370 -9.75 8.13 39.02
CA GLN A 370 -9.56 9.58 39.07
C GLN A 370 -10.52 10.36 38.15
N ASN A 371 -11.43 9.68 37.44
CA ASN A 371 -12.28 10.27 36.39
C ASN A 371 -11.46 11.00 35.31
N ALA A 372 -10.26 10.50 35.01
CA ALA A 372 -9.32 11.05 34.04
C ALA A 372 -9.54 10.51 32.61
N GLU A 373 -10.65 9.81 32.36
CA GLU A 373 -11.07 9.34 31.03
C GLU A 373 -11.34 10.49 30.04
N ALA A 374 -11.56 11.70 30.57
CA ALA A 374 -11.84 12.92 29.83
C ALA A 374 -11.03 14.09 30.40
N ILE A 375 -9.92 14.44 29.75
CA ILE A 375 -9.08 15.56 30.18
C ILE A 375 -9.48 16.83 29.41
N ARG A 376 -9.75 17.91 30.12
CA ARG A 376 -10.01 19.21 29.48
C ARG A 376 -8.73 19.75 28.87
N VAL A 377 -8.80 20.12 27.60
CA VAL A 377 -7.70 20.80 26.89
C VAL A 377 -7.99 22.30 26.75
N PRO A 378 -6.96 23.17 26.70
CA PRO A 378 -7.14 24.61 26.65
C PRO A 378 -7.96 25.08 25.44
N THR A 379 -8.70 26.18 25.58
CA THR A 379 -9.37 26.84 24.47
C THR A 379 -8.37 27.61 23.62
N PHE A 380 -8.56 27.66 22.30
CA PHE A 380 -7.71 28.42 21.38
C PHE A 380 -8.56 29.33 20.49
N THR A 381 -8.04 30.48 20.08
CA THR A 381 -8.69 31.41 19.15
C THR A 381 -7.71 31.83 18.09
N PHE A 382 -8.00 31.50 16.83
CA PHE A 382 -7.25 31.96 15.68
C PHE A 382 -7.90 33.20 15.10
N VAL A 383 -7.12 34.24 14.84
CA VAL A 383 -7.60 35.49 14.22
C VAL A 383 -6.76 35.74 12.98
N SER A 384 -7.37 35.69 11.79
CA SER A 384 -6.72 36.04 10.54
C SER A 384 -6.59 37.56 10.39
N ILE A 385 -5.56 38.02 9.68
CA ILE A 385 -5.43 39.41 9.22
C ILE A 385 -6.64 39.94 8.43
N HIS A 386 -7.45 39.05 7.85
CA HIS A 386 -8.67 39.41 7.12
C HIS A 386 -9.92 39.49 8.00
N GLY A 387 -9.78 39.38 9.33
CA GLY A 387 -10.88 39.45 10.30
C GLY A 387 -11.68 38.15 10.47
N LEU A 388 -11.27 37.05 9.83
CA LEU A 388 -11.80 35.71 10.11
C LEU A 388 -11.33 35.27 11.51
N GLN A 389 -12.25 34.82 12.35
CA GLN A 389 -11.93 34.29 13.68
C GLN A 389 -12.44 32.86 13.82
N ILE A 390 -11.59 31.94 14.30
CA ILE A 390 -11.96 30.56 14.61
C ILE A 390 -11.65 30.31 16.08
N LYS A 391 -12.69 30.07 16.87
CA LYS A 391 -12.57 29.79 18.30
C LYS A 391 -12.78 28.31 18.55
N LEU A 392 -11.77 27.61 19.06
CA LEU A 392 -11.83 26.25 19.57
C LEU A 392 -12.08 26.29 21.09
N TYR A 393 -13.18 25.70 21.54
CA TYR A 393 -13.59 25.72 22.95
C TYR A 393 -14.18 24.37 23.37
N ASP A 394 -14.41 24.20 24.68
CA ASP A 394 -14.86 22.93 25.29
C ASP A 394 -14.03 21.73 24.85
N GLY A 395 -12.72 21.92 24.72
CA GLY A 395 -11.84 20.86 24.27
C GLY A 395 -11.72 19.74 25.29
N VAL A 396 -11.88 18.49 24.84
CA VAL A 396 -11.76 17.28 25.67
C VAL A 396 -10.92 16.23 24.97
N LEU A 397 -9.96 15.67 25.70
CA LEU A 397 -9.16 14.52 25.31
C LEU A 397 -9.72 13.25 25.93
N HIS A 398 -9.92 12.23 25.10
CA HIS A 398 -10.42 10.91 25.50
C HIS A 398 -9.44 9.81 25.10
N GLY A 399 -9.51 8.67 25.79
CA GLY A 399 -8.86 7.42 25.39
C GLY A 399 -7.55 7.09 26.09
N LEU A 400 -7.16 7.82 27.14
CA LEU A 400 -5.96 7.46 27.94
C LEU A 400 -6.12 6.12 28.67
N ASP A 401 -7.34 5.73 28.99
CA ASP A 401 -7.69 4.45 29.60
C ASP A 401 -7.70 3.29 28.58
N THR A 402 -7.41 3.58 27.31
CA THR A 402 -7.25 2.58 26.24
C THR A 402 -5.79 2.19 26.00
N MET A 403 -4.96 2.39 27.03
CA MET A 403 -3.55 2.00 27.02
C MET A 403 -3.41 0.47 26.99
N TYR A 404 -2.55 -0.05 26.13
CA TYR A 404 -2.21 -1.47 26.04
C TYR A 404 -0.73 -1.64 25.66
N ARG A 405 -0.15 -2.80 25.96
CA ARG A 405 1.24 -3.11 25.59
C ARG A 405 1.37 -3.37 24.09
N ARG A 406 2.42 -2.84 23.47
CA ARG A 406 2.70 -2.90 22.02
C ARG A 406 4.00 -3.61 21.66
N SER A 407 4.95 -3.64 22.59
CA SER A 407 6.22 -4.37 22.41
C SER A 407 6.40 -5.40 23.49
N VAL A 408 7.44 -6.21 23.34
CA VAL A 408 7.96 -7.02 24.41
C VAL A 408 8.51 -6.12 25.53
N ALA A 409 8.22 -6.49 26.78
CA ALA A 409 8.72 -5.79 27.94
C ALA A 409 10.18 -6.17 28.19
N THR A 410 11.02 -5.18 28.49
CA THR A 410 12.44 -5.36 28.78
C THR A 410 12.75 -4.81 30.17
N GLY A 411 13.88 -5.19 30.76
CA GLY A 411 14.19 -4.71 32.09
C GLY A 411 15.59 -5.02 32.58
N TYR A 412 16.05 -4.22 33.55
CA TYR A 412 17.34 -4.38 34.19
C TYR A 412 17.32 -3.95 35.65
N LYS A 413 18.30 -4.44 36.41
CA LYS A 413 18.55 -4.07 37.80
C LYS A 413 19.74 -3.12 37.87
N GLN A 414 19.56 -1.97 38.50
CA GLN A 414 20.64 -1.05 38.86
C GLN A 414 20.63 -0.83 40.36
N ARG A 415 21.53 -1.51 41.08
CA ARG A 415 21.60 -1.49 42.55
C ARG A 415 20.28 -1.97 43.18
N LYS A 416 19.54 -1.06 43.83
CA LYS A 416 18.25 -1.32 44.48
C LYS A 416 17.04 -0.93 43.62
N ILE A 417 17.28 -0.47 42.39
CA ILE A 417 16.24 -0.05 41.47
C ILE A 417 16.14 -1.09 40.37
N ARG A 418 14.92 -1.59 40.09
CA ARG A 418 14.63 -2.34 38.87
C ARG A 418 13.82 -1.46 37.95
N LYS A 419 14.19 -1.45 36.67
CA LYS A 419 13.46 -0.76 35.62
C LYS A 419 12.81 -1.77 34.69
N VAL A 420 11.54 -1.52 34.36
CA VAL A 420 10.79 -2.26 33.35
C VAL A 420 10.38 -1.27 32.27
N ASP A 421 10.83 -1.50 31.05
CA ASP A 421 10.66 -0.63 29.91
C ASP A 421 9.81 -1.36 28.85
N SER A 422 8.77 -0.73 28.32
CA SER A 422 7.90 -1.30 27.29
C SER A 422 7.35 -0.21 26.37
N VAL A 423 7.05 -0.54 25.12
CA VAL A 423 6.22 0.32 24.26
C VAL A 423 4.75 0.04 24.57
N VAL A 424 3.98 1.10 24.79
CA VAL A 424 2.53 1.06 24.96
C VAL A 424 1.84 1.80 23.81
N GLY A 425 0.65 1.33 23.43
CA GLY A 425 -0.23 1.96 22.45
C GLY A 425 -1.51 2.49 23.08
N PHE A 426 -2.15 3.44 22.41
CA PHE A 426 -3.49 3.94 22.75
C PHE A 426 -4.45 3.70 21.58
N SER A 427 -5.52 2.93 21.77
CA SER A 427 -6.36 2.46 20.66
C SER A 427 -7.45 3.46 20.24
N ASN A 428 -7.88 4.34 21.12
CA ASN A 428 -8.99 5.28 20.86
C ASN A 428 -8.68 6.70 21.36
N LEU A 429 -7.44 7.14 21.16
CA LEU A 429 -7.01 8.45 21.62
C LEU A 429 -7.56 9.54 20.67
N LYS A 430 -8.33 10.48 21.22
CA LYS A 430 -8.93 11.56 20.44
C LYS A 430 -9.02 12.87 21.21
N VAL A 431 -8.83 13.97 20.51
CA VAL A 431 -9.13 15.32 21.01
C VAL A 431 -10.32 15.87 20.26
N ILE A 432 -11.33 16.31 21.01
CA ILE A 432 -12.58 16.86 20.48
C ILE A 432 -12.68 18.32 20.92
N TYR A 433 -12.82 19.23 19.97
CA TYR A 433 -13.15 20.64 20.21
C TYR A 433 -14.51 20.97 19.62
N LYS A 434 -15.27 21.81 20.32
CA LYS A 434 -16.29 22.60 19.64
C LYS A 434 -15.61 23.79 18.98
N TYR A 435 -16.10 24.19 17.81
CA TYR A 435 -15.58 25.37 17.14
C TYR A 435 -16.69 26.36 16.79
N GLU A 436 -16.31 27.64 16.74
CA GLU A 436 -17.12 28.74 16.23
C GLU A 436 -16.27 29.56 15.25
N ALA A 437 -16.69 29.62 13.99
CA ALA A 437 -16.04 30.38 12.93
C ALA A 437 -16.85 31.64 12.60
N ILE A 438 -16.26 32.80 12.85
CA ILE A 438 -16.85 34.12 12.63
C ILE A 438 -16.23 34.69 11.36
N VAL A 439 -17.04 34.83 10.31
CA VAL A 439 -16.63 35.39 9.01
C VAL A 439 -17.00 36.88 8.96
N PRO A 440 -16.15 37.77 8.40
CA PRO A 440 -16.44 39.20 8.32
C PRO A 440 -17.72 39.60 7.55
N SER A 441 -18.33 38.68 6.80
CA SER A 441 -19.39 38.94 5.82
C SER A 441 -20.81 39.11 6.39
N ALA A 442 -20.95 39.49 7.68
CA ALA A 442 -22.24 39.60 8.39
C ALA A 442 -23.09 38.32 8.45
N LEU A 443 -22.53 37.16 8.08
CA LEU A 443 -23.16 35.85 8.25
C LEU A 443 -23.11 35.45 9.73
N PRO A 444 -24.10 34.70 10.24
CA PRO A 444 -24.05 34.16 11.59
C PRO A 444 -22.81 33.26 11.77
N PRO A 445 -22.23 33.20 12.97
CA PRO A 445 -21.11 32.31 13.26
C PRO A 445 -21.43 30.86 12.89
N LEU A 446 -20.50 30.21 12.21
CA LEU A 446 -20.62 28.79 11.86
C LEU A 446 -20.06 27.96 13.01
N ALA A 447 -20.91 27.16 13.64
CA ALA A 447 -20.52 26.28 14.73
C ALA A 447 -20.43 24.82 14.28
N GLY A 448 -19.62 24.03 14.99
CA GLY A 448 -19.48 22.60 14.75
C GLY A 448 -18.53 21.91 15.72
N VAL A 449 -18.09 20.71 15.37
CA VAL A 449 -17.16 19.90 16.15
C VAL A 449 -15.97 19.52 15.29
N ILE A 450 -14.77 19.64 15.86
CA ILE A 450 -13.52 19.17 15.25
C ILE A 450 -12.99 18.06 16.14
N THR A 451 -12.74 16.90 15.53
CA THR A 451 -12.17 15.73 16.22
C THR A 451 -10.87 15.35 15.55
N LEU A 452 -9.79 15.29 16.31
CA LEU A 452 -8.52 14.69 15.91
C LEU A 452 -8.46 13.31 16.54
N SER A 453 -8.41 12.27 15.71
CA SER A 453 -8.22 10.89 16.15
C SER A 453 -6.78 10.47 15.88
N ALA A 454 -6.09 10.01 16.92
CA ALA A 454 -4.74 9.49 16.87
C ALA A 454 -4.76 8.02 17.34
N ASN A 455 -5.40 7.18 16.53
CA ASN A 455 -5.46 5.75 16.80
C ASN A 455 -4.04 5.18 16.66
N GLU A 456 -3.64 4.36 17.63
CA GLU A 456 -2.31 3.73 17.67
C GLU A 456 -1.13 4.68 17.90
N LEU A 457 -1.38 5.75 18.65
CA LEU A 457 -0.29 6.52 19.22
C LEU A 457 0.54 5.61 20.14
N THR A 458 1.86 5.62 19.97
CA THR A 458 2.81 4.81 20.75
C THR A 458 3.66 5.67 21.68
N ALA A 459 3.91 5.16 22.87
CA ALA A 459 4.78 5.78 23.86
C ALA A 459 5.67 4.73 24.51
N HIS A 460 6.88 5.12 24.87
CA HIS A 460 7.77 4.37 25.74
C HIS A 460 7.31 4.56 27.19
N LEU A 461 6.94 3.47 27.85
CA LEU A 461 6.60 3.42 29.27
C LEU A 461 7.78 2.80 30.02
N ALA A 462 8.34 3.55 30.97
CA ALA A 462 9.41 3.09 31.86
C ALA A 462 8.94 3.15 33.32
N LEU A 463 8.98 2.01 33.98
CA LEU A 463 8.61 1.84 35.39
C LEU A 463 9.89 1.64 36.20
N ALA A 464 10.25 2.63 37.03
CA ALA A 464 11.39 2.54 37.92
C ALA A 464 10.93 2.24 39.35
N MET A 465 11.38 1.13 39.90
CA MET A 465 10.83 0.56 41.14
C MET A 465 11.88 0.33 42.21
N VAL A 466 11.50 0.51 43.46
CA VAL A 466 12.27 0.13 44.65
C VAL A 466 11.42 -0.83 45.48
N ALA A 467 12.02 -1.94 45.94
CA ALA A 467 11.30 -2.94 46.73
C ALA A 467 10.93 -2.45 48.15
N GLU A 468 11.82 -1.71 48.82
CA GLU A 468 11.62 -1.28 50.22
C GLU A 468 12.12 0.15 50.49
N PRO A 469 11.22 1.11 50.84
CA PRO A 469 9.76 0.99 50.77
C PRO A 469 9.30 0.86 49.31
N GLU A 470 8.19 0.14 49.09
CA GLU A 470 7.62 -0.02 47.75
C GLU A 470 7.28 1.35 47.16
N THR A 471 8.02 1.72 46.13
CA THR A 471 7.80 2.97 45.40
C THR A 471 8.00 2.72 43.91
N VAL A 472 7.14 3.34 43.12
CA VAL A 472 7.17 3.29 41.67
C VAL A 472 7.22 4.71 41.14
N ASP A 473 8.20 4.99 40.30
CA ASP A 473 8.22 6.18 39.45
C ASP A 473 7.86 5.73 38.03
N LEU A 474 6.91 6.44 37.43
CA LEU A 474 6.45 6.19 36.07
C LEU A 474 7.01 7.30 35.18
N ASP A 475 7.79 6.89 34.19
CA ASP A 475 8.21 7.74 33.11
C ASP A 475 7.52 7.30 31.82
N ILE A 476 7.08 8.27 31.02
CA ILE A 476 6.44 8.02 29.74
C ILE A 476 6.94 9.01 28.71
N GLU A 477 7.47 8.51 27.62
CA GLU A 477 8.04 9.32 26.55
C GLU A 477 7.32 8.99 25.25
N PHE A 478 6.92 10.02 24.52
CA PHE A 478 6.29 9.83 23.22
C PHE A 478 7.31 9.26 22.23
N LEU A 479 6.93 8.20 21.52
CA LEU A 479 7.73 7.63 20.44
C LEU A 479 7.18 8.12 19.09
N GLY A 480 5.99 7.66 18.71
CA GLY A 480 5.48 8.01 17.40
C GLY A 480 4.05 7.56 17.17
N GLN A 481 3.60 7.75 15.95
CA GLN A 481 2.29 7.32 15.48
C GLN A 481 2.52 6.34 14.33
N THR A 482 1.94 5.15 14.45
CA THR A 482 1.95 4.16 13.35
C THR A 482 1.01 4.58 12.23
N LYS A 483 -0.11 5.22 12.58
CA LYS A 483 -1.12 5.75 11.65
C LYS A 483 -1.14 7.29 11.69
N PRO A 484 -1.26 7.96 10.53
CA PRO A 484 -1.39 9.42 10.51
C PRO A 484 -2.66 9.86 11.22
N GLU A 485 -2.59 10.97 11.94
CA GLU A 485 -3.76 11.52 12.63
C GLU A 485 -4.88 11.85 11.62
N SER A 486 -6.12 11.56 12.00
CA SER A 486 -7.29 11.88 11.20
C SER A 486 -8.04 13.05 11.81
N LEU A 487 -8.07 14.17 11.09
CA LEU A 487 -8.87 15.34 11.45
C LEU A 487 -10.24 15.27 10.76
N THR A 488 -11.30 15.17 11.55
CA THR A 488 -12.68 15.22 11.06
C THR A 488 -13.34 16.51 11.51
N VAL A 489 -13.93 17.26 10.57
CA VAL A 489 -14.61 18.53 10.81
C VAL A 489 -16.09 18.37 10.51
N GLU A 490 -16.93 18.45 11.54
CA GLU A 490 -18.38 18.35 11.44
C GLU A 490 -19.02 19.75 11.57
N GLY A 491 -19.97 20.08 10.69
CA GLY A 491 -20.73 21.32 10.75
C GLY A 491 -20.62 22.21 9.51
N GLY A 492 -21.28 23.37 9.56
CA GLY A 492 -21.44 24.27 8.40
C GLY A 492 -20.15 24.94 7.93
N ALA A 493 -19.09 24.90 8.73
CA ALA A 493 -17.77 25.43 8.35
C ALA A 493 -16.84 24.39 7.73
N ASN A 494 -17.26 23.14 7.54
CA ASN A 494 -16.42 22.12 6.91
C ASN A 494 -15.90 22.61 5.53
N MET A 495 -16.76 23.25 4.72
CA MET A 495 -16.32 23.85 3.45
C MET A 495 -15.34 25.03 3.61
N VAL A 496 -15.49 25.83 4.66
CA VAL A 496 -14.59 26.99 4.90
C VAL A 496 -13.24 26.50 5.37
N ILE A 497 -13.22 25.59 6.34
CA ILE A 497 -11.99 24.98 6.88
C ILE A 497 -11.28 24.15 5.79
N ALA A 498 -12.03 23.38 4.99
CA ALA A 498 -11.50 22.63 3.84
C ALA A 498 -10.96 23.53 2.71
N ASN A 499 -11.42 24.79 2.59
CA ASN A 499 -10.87 25.75 1.63
C ASN A 499 -9.59 26.44 2.16
N PHE A 500 -9.39 26.51 3.49
CA PHE A 500 -8.13 26.94 4.13
C PHE A 500 -7.08 25.79 4.25
N LYS A 501 -7.30 24.73 3.47
CA LYS A 501 -6.79 23.35 3.60
C LYS A 501 -5.34 23.17 4.01
N HIS A 502 -4.42 23.99 3.55
CA HIS A 502 -2.99 23.69 3.79
C HIS A 502 -2.39 24.42 4.98
N LEU A 503 -2.96 25.54 5.43
CA LEU A 503 -2.28 26.43 6.38
C LEU A 503 -2.84 26.29 7.80
N LEU A 504 -4.15 26.48 7.93
CA LEU A 504 -4.80 26.39 9.23
C LEU A 504 -4.91 24.93 9.72
N GLU A 505 -5.00 23.98 8.78
CA GLU A 505 -5.04 22.55 9.09
C GLU A 505 -3.76 22.11 9.83
N HIS A 506 -2.57 22.48 9.35
CA HIS A 506 -1.32 22.14 10.02
C HIS A 506 -1.19 22.76 11.42
N GLN A 507 -1.69 23.99 11.63
CA GLN A 507 -1.66 24.62 12.94
C GLN A 507 -2.64 23.97 13.92
N ILE A 508 -3.86 23.66 13.46
CA ILE A 508 -4.86 22.96 14.28
C ILE A 508 -4.34 21.57 14.63
N LEU A 509 -3.83 20.82 13.64
CA LEU A 509 -3.19 19.53 13.84
C LEU A 509 -2.08 19.67 14.89
N ALA A 510 -1.07 20.51 14.66
CA ALA A 510 0.04 20.67 15.60
C ALA A 510 -0.41 21.02 17.03
N ILE A 511 -1.40 21.89 17.22
CA ILE A 511 -1.91 22.21 18.57
C ILE A 511 -2.60 21.00 19.20
N MET A 512 -3.43 20.30 18.43
CA MET A 512 -4.15 19.12 18.92
C MET A 512 -3.20 17.94 19.17
N SER A 513 -2.20 17.69 18.31
CA SER A 513 -1.14 16.70 18.50
C SER A 513 -0.30 17.02 19.75
N ASN A 514 0.10 18.28 19.95
CA ASN A 514 0.84 18.65 21.15
C ASN A 514 -0.01 18.53 22.41
N SER A 515 -1.33 18.78 22.32
CA SER A 515 -2.25 18.55 23.44
C SER A 515 -2.36 17.06 23.77
N LEU A 516 -2.43 16.19 22.75
CA LEU A 516 -2.38 14.72 22.91
C LEU A 516 -1.10 14.28 23.61
N ILE A 517 0.06 14.70 23.08
CA ILE A 517 1.38 14.34 23.62
C ILE A 517 1.52 14.82 25.07
N TYR A 518 1.12 16.05 25.35
CA TYR A 518 1.18 16.61 26.69
C TYR A 518 0.33 15.82 27.68
N SER A 519 -0.91 15.45 27.31
CA SER A 519 -1.77 14.64 28.16
C SER A 519 -1.24 13.24 28.41
N VAL A 520 -0.57 12.62 27.43
CA VAL A 520 0.14 11.34 27.65
C VAL A 520 1.30 11.53 28.62
N VAL A 521 2.10 12.58 28.46
CA VAL A 521 3.22 12.92 29.37
C VAL A 521 2.74 13.24 30.79
N GLN A 522 1.52 13.75 30.97
CA GLN A 522 0.95 13.97 32.31
C GLN A 522 0.70 12.68 33.10
N LEU A 523 0.68 11.51 32.44
CA LEU A 523 0.57 10.22 33.13
C LEU A 523 1.73 9.96 34.10
N LYS A 524 2.88 10.64 33.95
CA LYS A 524 4.01 10.61 34.91
C LYS A 524 3.61 11.01 36.33
N ALA A 525 2.57 11.82 36.48
CA ALA A 525 2.08 12.25 37.78
C ALA A 525 1.23 11.18 38.49
N LEU A 526 0.74 10.14 37.78
CA LEU A 526 -0.19 9.16 38.34
C LEU A 526 0.31 8.44 39.60
N PRO A 527 1.58 7.98 39.68
CA PRO A 527 2.06 7.28 40.86
C PRO A 527 2.17 8.18 42.08
N ARG A 528 2.30 9.49 41.88
CA ARG A 528 2.53 10.49 42.93
C ARG A 528 1.21 10.88 43.58
N CYS A 529 1.34 11.43 44.78
CA CYS A 529 0.24 12.00 45.55
C CYS A 529 -0.22 13.38 45.06
N GLU A 530 0.35 13.89 43.98
CA GLU A 530 0.00 15.18 43.41
C GLU A 530 -1.34 15.06 42.66
N PRO A 531 -2.24 16.05 42.78
CA PRO A 531 -3.49 16.03 42.03
C PRO A 531 -3.17 15.98 40.54
N PHE A 532 -3.78 15.01 39.84
CA PHE A 532 -3.59 14.74 38.42
C PHE A 532 -3.92 15.94 37.51
N THR A 533 -4.55 17.00 38.03
CA THR A 533 -4.76 18.29 37.35
C THR A 533 -4.94 19.44 38.36
N ASP A 534 -4.29 20.58 38.14
CA ASP A 534 -4.62 21.88 38.80
C ASP A 534 -5.78 22.62 38.08
N GLY A 535 -6.48 21.94 37.17
CA GLY A 535 -7.56 22.50 36.35
C GLY A 535 -8.95 22.28 36.96
N HIS A 536 -9.53 23.34 37.52
CA HIS A 536 -10.96 23.51 37.86
C HIS A 536 -11.83 22.25 37.78
N ILE A 537 -11.83 21.49 38.87
CA ILE A 537 -12.80 20.43 39.13
C ILE A 537 -14.21 21.03 39.02
N LEU A 538 -15.05 20.42 38.19
CA LEU A 538 -16.48 20.68 38.11
C LEU A 538 -17.14 20.37 39.47
N LYS A 539 -17.18 21.34 40.38
CA LYS A 539 -18.32 21.44 41.30
C LYS A 539 -19.51 21.89 40.47
N LYS A 540 -20.36 20.93 40.06
CA LYS A 540 -21.71 21.23 39.59
C LYS A 540 -22.42 22.04 40.67
N GLU A 541 -22.65 23.33 40.40
CA GLU A 541 -23.68 24.11 41.09
C GLU A 541 -25.02 23.46 40.78
N ALA A 542 -25.60 22.83 41.80
CA ALA A 542 -26.97 22.37 41.79
C ALA A 542 -27.87 23.54 42.20
N GLU A 543 -28.53 24.18 41.24
CA GLU A 543 -29.75 24.94 41.49
C GLU A 543 -30.91 24.40 40.63
N ALA A 544 -31.78 23.67 41.33
CA ALA A 544 -33.23 23.70 41.27
C ALA A 544 -33.96 23.94 39.93
N LYS A 545 -34.68 22.92 39.46
CA LYS A 545 -36.16 22.91 39.57
C LYS A 545 -36.77 21.54 39.24
N GLN A 546 -37.76 21.20 40.06
CA GLN A 546 -38.70 20.07 40.00
C GLN A 546 -39.28 19.85 38.59
N ASP A 547 -39.46 18.58 38.18
CA ASP A 547 -40.79 17.95 38.22
C ASP A 547 -40.75 16.42 37.93
N GLY A 548 -41.67 15.69 38.58
CA GLY A 548 -42.39 14.54 38.02
C GLY A 548 -41.70 13.22 37.65
N THR A 549 -41.82 12.23 38.55
CA THR A 549 -42.29 10.83 38.29
C THR A 549 -41.56 9.94 37.27
N ALA A 550 -40.95 8.84 37.75
CA ALA A 550 -41.51 7.47 37.72
C ALA A 550 -40.43 6.42 38.04
N ILE A 551 -40.76 5.54 38.99
CA ILE A 551 -39.95 4.40 39.46
C ILE A 551 -40.17 3.22 38.52
N VAL A 552 -39.11 2.65 37.94
CA VAL A 552 -39.06 1.23 37.53
C VAL A 552 -37.67 0.66 37.82
N SER A 553 -37.69 -0.38 38.64
CA SER A 553 -36.63 -1.27 39.09
C SER A 553 -35.75 -1.86 37.98
N LYS A 554 -34.43 -1.85 38.17
CA LYS A 554 -33.47 -2.74 37.51
C LYS A 554 -32.65 -3.47 38.58
N ASP A 555 -33.18 -4.61 39.01
CA ASP A 555 -32.40 -5.70 39.62
C ASP A 555 -32.63 -6.94 38.75
N LYS A 556 -31.59 -7.78 38.64
CA LYS A 556 -31.37 -8.92 37.73
C LYS A 556 -30.85 -8.54 36.35
N ILE A 557 -29.54 -8.68 36.17
CA ILE A 557 -28.90 -9.81 35.46
C ILE A 557 -27.40 -9.65 35.72
N PHE A 558 -26.85 -10.39 36.68
CA PHE A 558 -25.42 -10.74 36.77
C PHE A 558 -25.31 -11.91 37.74
N SER A 559 -25.39 -13.12 37.19
CA SER A 559 -25.09 -14.38 37.90
C SER A 559 -25.25 -15.52 36.91
N LYS A 560 -24.19 -15.78 36.14
CA LYS A 560 -23.72 -17.11 35.71
C LYS A 560 -22.69 -16.91 34.61
N MET A 561 -21.44 -17.27 34.90
CA MET A 561 -20.59 -18.10 34.05
C MET A 561 -19.26 -18.26 34.77
N SER A 562 -19.08 -19.43 35.37
CA SER A 562 -17.80 -20.00 35.78
C SER A 562 -17.96 -21.51 35.56
N GLU A 563 -17.80 -21.92 34.30
CA GLU A 563 -17.46 -23.28 33.92
C GLU A 563 -16.33 -23.11 32.92
N ASP A 564 -15.19 -23.73 33.22
CA ASP A 564 -14.02 -23.84 32.34
C ASP A 564 -14.45 -24.60 31.07
N GLU A 565 -14.92 -23.87 30.06
CA GLU A 565 -14.95 -24.37 28.69
C GLU A 565 -13.53 -24.19 28.13
N THR A 566 -12.88 -25.30 27.82
CA THR A 566 -11.73 -25.32 26.91
C THR A 566 -12.19 -24.65 25.61
N VAL A 567 -11.80 -23.38 25.42
CA VAL A 567 -12.25 -22.58 24.28
C VAL A 567 -11.70 -23.20 23.00
N ASP A 568 -12.61 -23.72 22.18
CA ASP A 568 -12.30 -24.19 20.83
C ASP A 568 -11.90 -22.98 19.97
N ILE A 569 -10.59 -22.83 19.77
CA ILE A 569 -9.96 -21.73 19.04
C ILE A 569 -10.51 -21.63 17.61
N GLU A 570 -10.89 -22.74 16.97
CA GLU A 570 -11.46 -22.73 15.61
C GLU A 570 -12.87 -22.13 15.57
N LYS A 571 -13.67 -22.43 16.60
CA LYS A 571 -15.00 -21.85 16.77
C LYS A 571 -14.91 -20.36 17.08
N GLU A 572 -13.99 -19.96 17.95
CA GLU A 572 -13.74 -18.55 18.28
C GLU A 572 -13.29 -17.76 17.03
N LEU A 573 -12.38 -18.34 16.24
CA LEU A 573 -11.95 -17.75 14.97
C LEU A 573 -13.13 -17.58 14.00
N THR A 574 -13.96 -18.61 13.84
CA THR A 574 -15.13 -18.56 12.93
C THR A 574 -16.13 -17.46 13.34
N ASP A 575 -16.40 -17.33 14.64
CA ASP A 575 -17.28 -16.31 15.18
C ASP A 575 -16.69 -14.90 15.00
N LEU A 576 -15.37 -14.75 15.22
CA LEU A 576 -14.66 -13.49 15.00
C LEU A 576 -14.72 -13.05 13.54
N LEU A 577 -14.40 -13.94 12.60
CA LEU A 577 -14.41 -13.63 11.16
C LEU A 577 -15.79 -13.16 10.71
N THR A 578 -16.85 -13.84 11.17
CA THR A 578 -18.24 -13.49 10.87
C THR A 578 -18.61 -12.11 11.41
N LYS A 579 -18.09 -11.74 12.60
CA LYS A 579 -18.35 -10.45 13.25
C LYS A 579 -17.57 -9.29 12.63
N VAL A 580 -16.33 -9.51 12.19
CA VAL A 580 -15.45 -8.44 11.67
C VAL A 580 -15.71 -8.13 10.20
N GLN A 581 -16.12 -9.13 9.42
CA GLN A 581 -16.32 -9.02 7.97
C GLN A 581 -17.20 -7.82 7.53
N PRO A 582 -18.36 -7.50 8.13
CA PRO A 582 -19.16 -6.34 7.74
C PRO A 582 -18.43 -5.00 7.92
N ASN A 583 -17.69 -4.86 9.02
CA ASN A 583 -16.93 -3.63 9.31
C ASN A 583 -15.78 -3.47 8.32
N LEU A 584 -15.04 -4.56 8.04
CA LEU A 584 -13.93 -4.54 7.09
C LEU A 584 -14.41 -4.21 5.67
N GLN A 585 -15.58 -4.74 5.26
CA GLN A 585 -16.20 -4.36 3.98
C GLN A 585 -16.45 -2.85 3.89
N ASP A 586 -16.96 -2.23 4.95
CA ASP A 586 -17.20 -0.79 4.97
C ASP A 586 -15.92 0.04 4.95
N VAL A 587 -14.85 -0.44 5.60
CA VAL A 587 -13.52 0.17 5.51
C VAL A 587 -12.99 0.08 4.08
N ILE A 588 -13.05 -1.09 3.44
CA ILE A 588 -12.61 -1.27 2.04
C ILE A 588 -13.40 -0.35 1.09
N LYS A 589 -14.73 -0.21 1.27
CA LYS A 589 -15.56 0.72 0.48
C LYS A 589 -15.08 2.18 0.61
N ARG A 590 -14.76 2.61 1.82
CA ARG A 590 -14.24 3.97 2.09
C ARG A 590 -12.85 4.16 1.46
N SER A 591 -11.94 3.20 1.65
CA SER A 591 -10.61 3.24 1.06
C SER A 591 -10.65 3.25 -0.47
N PHE A 592 -11.57 2.49 -1.09
CA PHE A 592 -11.78 2.50 -2.54
C PHE A 592 -12.12 3.91 -3.07
N THR A 593 -12.96 4.64 -2.35
CA THR A 593 -13.33 6.02 -2.68
C THR A 593 -12.15 6.98 -2.45
N ASN A 594 -11.40 6.79 -1.36
CA ASN A 594 -10.26 7.65 -1.02
C ASN A 594 -9.12 7.55 -2.02
N VAL A 595 -8.75 6.34 -2.46
CA VAL A 595 -7.71 6.13 -3.48
C VAL A 595 -8.11 6.81 -4.80
N ALA A 596 -9.38 6.73 -5.20
CA ALA A 596 -9.87 7.41 -6.39
C ALA A 596 -9.71 8.94 -6.28
N LEU A 597 -9.99 9.50 -5.10
CA LEU A 597 -9.78 10.93 -4.83
C LEU A 597 -8.30 11.34 -4.76
N GLN A 598 -7.40 10.46 -4.35
CA GLN A 598 -5.95 10.74 -4.33
C GLN A 598 -5.39 10.78 -5.76
N GLN A 599 -5.77 9.84 -6.62
CA GLN A 599 -5.30 9.78 -8.01
C GLN A 599 -5.73 11.01 -8.84
N THR A 600 -6.89 11.59 -8.52
CA THR A 600 -7.39 12.82 -9.20
C THR A 600 -6.74 14.13 -8.71
N LYS A 601 -6.07 14.13 -7.54
CA LYS A 601 -5.55 15.36 -6.89
C LYS A 601 -4.13 15.72 -7.28
N ASN A 602 -3.34 14.81 -7.85
CA ASN A 602 -1.90 15.01 -8.01
C ASN A 602 -1.48 15.93 -9.16
N GLY A 603 -2.38 16.48 -9.98
CA GLY A 603 -2.09 17.62 -10.87
C GLY A 603 -0.99 17.43 -11.93
N GLU A 604 -0.32 16.29 -11.98
CA GLU A 604 0.63 15.94 -13.02
C GLU A 604 -0.12 15.77 -14.33
N GLN A 605 0.46 16.23 -15.44
CA GLN A 605 -0.01 15.90 -16.77
C GLN A 605 0.14 14.38 -16.95
N ILE A 606 -0.91 13.64 -16.62
CA ILE A 606 -0.95 12.19 -16.81
C ILE A 606 -0.83 11.94 -18.31
N LYS A 607 0.30 11.36 -18.73
CA LYS A 607 0.51 10.88 -20.10
C LYS A 607 -0.66 9.97 -20.47
N ALA A 608 -1.27 10.20 -21.64
CA ALA A 608 -2.40 9.39 -22.09
C ALA A 608 -2.02 7.90 -22.13
N ASP A 609 -2.91 7.05 -21.62
CA ASP A 609 -2.69 5.60 -21.62
C ASP A 609 -2.77 5.09 -23.07
N SER A 610 -1.63 4.72 -23.63
CA SER A 610 -1.51 4.22 -25.01
C SER A 610 -1.77 2.73 -25.12
N LEU A 611 -2.45 2.31 -26.18
CA LEU A 611 -2.57 0.91 -26.59
C LEU A 611 -1.59 0.62 -27.74
N GLY A 612 -1.13 -0.62 -27.83
CA GLY A 612 -0.23 -1.05 -28.91
C GLY A 612 -0.91 -1.01 -30.28
N ASP A 613 -0.14 -0.66 -31.31
CA ASP A 613 -0.59 -0.71 -32.71
C ASP A 613 -1.01 -2.13 -33.09
N THR A 614 -2.18 -2.25 -33.72
CA THR A 614 -2.82 -3.52 -34.07
C THR A 614 -3.34 -3.50 -35.51
N SER A 615 -3.71 -4.66 -36.03
CA SER A 615 -4.19 -4.80 -37.39
C SER A 615 -5.28 -5.86 -37.48
N TYR A 616 -6.27 -5.58 -38.33
CA TYR A 616 -7.37 -6.45 -38.62
C TYR A 616 -7.33 -6.90 -40.09
N PHE A 617 -7.60 -8.19 -40.31
CA PHE A 617 -7.62 -8.82 -41.63
C PHE A 617 -8.96 -9.51 -41.87
N ALA A 618 -9.70 -9.09 -42.91
CA ALA A 618 -10.86 -9.82 -43.40
C ALA A 618 -10.89 -9.95 -44.89
N LYS A 619 -10.70 -11.19 -45.36
CA LYS A 619 -10.73 -11.57 -46.78
C LYS A 619 -9.82 -10.67 -47.61
N ASN A 620 -10.38 -9.61 -48.20
CA ASN A 620 -9.70 -8.70 -49.11
C ASN A 620 -9.53 -7.30 -48.52
N THR A 621 -9.92 -7.07 -47.25
CA THR A 621 -9.78 -5.80 -46.53
C THR A 621 -8.81 -5.95 -45.37
N GLN A 622 -7.86 -5.03 -45.31
CA GLN A 622 -6.95 -4.84 -44.19
C GLN A 622 -7.21 -3.48 -43.55
N VAL A 623 -7.27 -3.43 -42.22
CA VAL A 623 -7.34 -2.18 -41.47
C VAL A 623 -6.25 -2.17 -40.41
N ASN A 624 -5.35 -1.18 -40.47
CA ASN A 624 -4.32 -0.96 -39.47
C ASN A 624 -4.79 0.14 -38.53
N LEU A 625 -4.61 -0.07 -37.23
CA LEU A 625 -4.91 0.89 -36.18
C LEU A 625 -3.61 1.29 -35.49
N SER A 626 -3.36 2.60 -35.40
CA SER A 626 -2.13 3.12 -34.82
C SER A 626 -2.37 4.31 -33.90
N ARG A 627 -1.43 4.56 -32.99
CA ARG A 627 -1.51 5.66 -31.99
C ARG A 627 -2.83 5.61 -31.21
N LEU A 628 -3.20 4.41 -30.79
CA LEU A 628 -4.40 4.19 -30.00
C LEU A 628 -4.15 4.69 -28.57
N GLU A 629 -5.05 5.50 -28.03
CA GLU A 629 -4.96 6.02 -26.66
C GLU A 629 -6.33 6.21 -26.02
N LEU A 630 -6.40 6.08 -24.69
CA LEU A 630 -7.59 6.45 -23.94
C LEU A 630 -7.76 7.98 -23.94
N VAL A 631 -8.97 8.44 -24.25
CA VAL A 631 -9.29 9.89 -24.23
C VAL A 631 -9.20 10.45 -22.81
N LYS A 632 -9.55 9.64 -21.81
CA LYS A 632 -9.43 9.97 -20.38
C LYS A 632 -9.04 8.71 -19.60
N PRO A 633 -8.28 8.85 -18.49
CA PRO A 633 -8.03 7.73 -17.58
C PRO A 633 -9.35 7.17 -17.03
N PRO A 634 -9.49 5.84 -16.88
CA PRO A 634 -10.69 5.24 -16.32
C PRO A 634 -10.83 5.62 -14.84
N THR A 635 -12.06 5.88 -14.40
CA THR A 635 -12.37 6.14 -12.99
C THR A 635 -13.30 5.06 -12.46
N PHE A 636 -12.86 4.36 -11.42
CA PHE A 636 -13.59 3.21 -10.88
C PHE A 636 -14.52 3.65 -9.76
N HIS A 637 -15.81 3.37 -9.91
CA HIS A 637 -16.85 3.68 -8.91
C HIS A 637 -17.44 2.39 -8.36
N LEU A 638 -17.20 2.11 -7.09
CA LEU A 638 -17.67 0.88 -6.44
C LEU A 638 -19.21 0.87 -6.31
N GLN A 639 -19.86 -0.18 -6.78
CA GLN A 639 -21.32 -0.40 -6.67
C GLN A 639 -21.65 -1.39 -5.57
N THR A 640 -21.02 -2.56 -5.59
CA THR A 640 -21.23 -3.63 -4.61
C THR A 640 -19.89 -4.24 -4.19
N LEU A 641 -19.82 -4.74 -2.95
CA LEU A 641 -18.65 -5.38 -2.40
C LEU A 641 -19.10 -6.49 -1.44
N ALA A 642 -18.54 -7.67 -1.61
CA ALA A 642 -18.73 -8.85 -0.78
C ALA A 642 -17.36 -9.46 -0.49
N LEU A 643 -16.99 -9.50 0.79
CA LEU A 643 -15.78 -10.12 1.30
C LEU A 643 -16.18 -11.40 2.02
N ASP A 644 -15.45 -12.49 1.81
CA ASP A 644 -15.55 -13.75 2.55
C ASP A 644 -14.14 -14.11 3.06
N LEU A 645 -13.95 -13.97 4.38
CA LEU A 645 -12.66 -14.25 5.02
C LEU A 645 -12.42 -15.75 5.24
N GLN A 646 -13.44 -16.61 5.16
CA GLN A 646 -13.23 -18.06 5.31
C GLN A 646 -12.65 -18.66 4.03
N THR A 647 -13.07 -18.14 2.87
CA THR A 647 -12.57 -18.58 1.56
C THR A 647 -11.51 -17.64 0.98
N MET A 648 -11.14 -16.58 1.72
CA MET A 648 -10.18 -15.57 1.27
C MET A 648 -10.55 -14.98 -0.08
N CYS A 649 -11.83 -14.65 -0.27
CA CYS A 649 -12.33 -14.15 -1.54
C CYS A 649 -12.95 -12.76 -1.39
N LEU A 650 -12.62 -11.88 -2.32
CA LEU A 650 -13.25 -10.58 -2.46
C LEU A 650 -13.94 -10.50 -3.82
N THR A 651 -15.25 -10.27 -3.81
CA THR A 651 -16.06 -10.00 -4.99
C THR A 651 -16.54 -8.55 -4.95
N LEU A 652 -16.36 -7.81 -6.02
CA LEU A 652 -16.85 -6.45 -6.14
C LEU A 652 -17.35 -6.15 -7.54
N ARG A 653 -18.22 -5.16 -7.64
CA ARG A 653 -18.71 -4.64 -8.91
C ARG A 653 -18.44 -3.15 -8.96
N CYS A 654 -17.81 -2.66 -10.02
CA CYS A 654 -17.54 -1.25 -10.19
C CYS A 654 -17.97 -0.73 -11.57
N SER A 655 -18.40 0.53 -11.61
CA SER A 655 -18.74 1.25 -12.83
C SER A 655 -17.55 2.10 -13.28
N LEU A 656 -17.25 2.05 -14.57
CA LEU A 656 -16.26 2.88 -15.25
C LEU A 656 -16.92 4.03 -16.02
N GLY A 657 -18.25 3.98 -16.20
CA GLY A 657 -18.99 4.96 -17.00
C GLY A 657 -18.71 4.78 -18.50
N GLU A 658 -18.26 5.84 -19.16
CA GLU A 658 -17.95 5.84 -20.60
C GLU A 658 -16.45 5.71 -20.82
N VAL A 659 -16.04 4.71 -21.62
CA VAL A 659 -14.64 4.50 -21.99
C VAL A 659 -14.47 4.83 -23.48
N ASN A 660 -13.51 5.71 -23.77
CA ASN A 660 -13.28 6.24 -25.11
C ASN A 660 -11.85 5.97 -25.56
N VAL A 661 -11.68 5.28 -26.69
CA VAL A 661 -10.39 5.03 -27.36
C VAL A 661 -10.34 5.84 -28.63
N LYS A 662 -9.30 6.66 -28.80
CA LYS A 662 -9.04 7.38 -30.06
C LYS A 662 -7.75 6.90 -30.72
N GLY A 663 -7.65 7.07 -32.04
CA GLY A 663 -6.42 6.81 -32.76
C GLY A 663 -6.54 7.09 -34.25
N LEU A 664 -5.64 6.51 -35.02
CA LEU A 664 -5.59 6.60 -36.48
C LEU A 664 -5.92 5.25 -37.11
N TYR A 665 -6.68 5.26 -38.20
CA TYR A 665 -6.90 4.06 -39.01
C TYR A 665 -6.35 4.25 -40.43
N SER A 666 -5.90 3.15 -41.01
CA SER A 666 -5.52 3.04 -42.42
C SER A 666 -6.16 1.78 -42.98
N ALA A 667 -7.02 1.93 -43.98
CA ALA A 667 -7.78 0.84 -44.58
C ALA A 667 -7.39 0.63 -46.04
N PHE A 668 -7.19 -0.64 -46.40
CA PHE A 668 -6.85 -1.10 -47.73
C PHE A 668 -7.81 -2.22 -48.15
N ASN A 669 -8.35 -2.16 -49.35
CA ASN A 669 -9.14 -3.24 -49.92
C ASN A 669 -8.56 -3.66 -51.27
N GLU A 670 -8.14 -4.91 -51.41
CA GLU A 670 -7.44 -5.40 -52.61
C GLU A 670 -8.32 -5.35 -53.86
N ASN A 671 -9.61 -5.66 -53.76
CA ASN A 671 -10.53 -5.62 -54.90
C ASN A 671 -10.75 -4.19 -55.39
N LEU A 672 -10.96 -3.26 -54.47
CA LEU A 672 -11.12 -1.84 -54.79
C LEU A 672 -9.82 -1.27 -55.33
N TYR A 673 -8.68 -1.61 -54.74
CA TYR A 673 -7.38 -1.12 -55.16
C TYR A 673 -7.03 -1.53 -56.59
N ASN A 674 -7.35 -2.77 -56.98
CA ASN A 674 -7.16 -3.26 -58.35
C ASN A 674 -8.02 -2.50 -59.39
N LEU A 675 -9.10 -1.84 -58.94
CA LEU A 675 -9.96 -1.02 -59.80
C LEU A 675 -9.54 0.47 -59.75
N ILE A 676 -9.29 0.99 -58.54
CA ILE A 676 -8.93 2.37 -58.26
C ILE A 676 -7.95 2.36 -57.08
N PRO A 677 -6.72 2.90 -57.22
CA PRO A 677 -5.69 2.81 -56.18
C PRO A 677 -5.97 3.79 -55.02
N VAL A 678 -7.03 3.54 -54.25
CA VAL A 678 -7.45 4.34 -53.10
C VAL A 678 -7.01 3.67 -51.81
N LEU A 679 -6.38 4.46 -50.94
CA LEU A 679 -6.06 4.08 -49.57
C LEU A 679 -6.80 5.07 -48.67
N ALA A 680 -7.57 4.57 -47.70
CA ALA A 680 -8.36 5.41 -46.81
C ALA A 680 -7.62 5.57 -45.49
N GLU A 681 -7.30 6.82 -45.13
CA GLU A 681 -6.67 7.15 -43.86
C GLU A 681 -7.53 8.17 -43.11
N GLY A 682 -7.55 8.06 -41.79
CA GLY A 682 -8.37 8.93 -40.97
C GLY A 682 -8.25 8.68 -39.48
N HIS A 683 -9.15 9.28 -38.71
CA HIS A 683 -9.23 9.09 -37.26
C HIS A 683 -10.33 8.09 -36.91
N VAL A 684 -10.09 7.35 -35.84
CA VAL A 684 -11.08 6.46 -35.22
C VAL A 684 -11.33 6.89 -33.78
N LEU A 685 -12.60 6.86 -33.39
CA LEU A 685 -13.05 6.99 -32.01
C LEU A 685 -13.99 5.82 -31.69
N ILE A 686 -13.64 5.03 -30.68
CA ILE A 686 -14.43 3.90 -30.18
C ILE A 686 -14.92 4.29 -28.78
N SER A 687 -16.24 4.32 -28.61
CA SER A 687 -16.91 4.70 -27.35
C SER A 687 -17.69 3.51 -26.82
N LEU A 688 -17.42 3.12 -25.57
CA LEU A 688 -18.13 2.05 -24.86
C LEU A 688 -18.95 2.69 -23.73
N SER A 689 -20.27 2.51 -23.77
CA SER A 689 -21.19 3.11 -22.80
C SER A 689 -21.48 2.20 -21.61
N ASN A 690 -21.67 2.82 -20.44
CA ASN A 690 -22.03 2.16 -19.18
C ASN A 690 -21.17 0.92 -18.87
N MET A 691 -19.86 1.08 -19.01
CA MET A 691 -18.93 0.00 -18.78
C MET A 691 -18.89 -0.36 -17.29
N ILE A 692 -19.06 -1.64 -16.99
CA ILE A 692 -19.05 -2.22 -15.66
C ILE A 692 -17.98 -3.29 -15.61
N ALA A 693 -17.27 -3.38 -14.49
CA ALA A 693 -16.38 -4.49 -14.19
C ALA A 693 -16.96 -5.32 -13.04
N ASP A 694 -17.20 -6.60 -13.31
CA ASP A 694 -17.45 -7.61 -12.29
C ASP A 694 -16.10 -8.24 -11.94
N VAL A 695 -15.73 -8.15 -10.66
CA VAL A 695 -14.39 -8.46 -10.16
C VAL A 695 -14.48 -9.52 -9.08
N ARG A 696 -13.69 -10.56 -9.22
CA ARG A 696 -13.46 -11.58 -8.20
C ARG A 696 -11.96 -11.77 -8.05
N VAL A 697 -11.46 -11.66 -6.83
CA VAL A 697 -10.06 -11.88 -6.51
C VAL A 697 -9.94 -12.82 -5.33
N GLY A 698 -8.89 -13.63 -5.31
CA GLY A 698 -8.43 -14.25 -4.08
C GLY A 698 -7.59 -13.26 -3.27
N LEU A 699 -7.56 -13.48 -1.97
CA LEU A 699 -6.75 -12.74 -1.03
C LEU A 699 -5.65 -13.65 -0.50
N MET A 700 -4.46 -13.09 -0.34
CA MET A 700 -3.33 -13.74 0.32
C MET A 700 -2.84 -12.82 1.44
N LEU A 701 -2.30 -13.41 2.50
CA LEU A 701 -1.63 -12.66 3.55
C LEU A 701 -0.20 -12.36 3.07
N GLU A 702 0.14 -11.08 2.99
CA GLU A 702 1.51 -10.63 2.75
C GLU A 702 1.88 -9.67 3.88
N ASP A 703 2.81 -10.10 4.74
CA ASP A 703 3.14 -9.45 6.01
C ASP A 703 1.91 -9.30 6.93
N ASP A 704 1.39 -8.08 7.05
CA ASP A 704 0.22 -7.73 7.87
C ASP A 704 -0.92 -7.11 7.03
N ALA A 705 -0.91 -7.35 5.72
CA ALA A 705 -1.91 -6.81 4.78
C ALA A 705 -2.42 -7.88 3.82
N TYR A 706 -3.62 -7.64 3.28
CA TYR A 706 -4.16 -8.45 2.20
C TYR A 706 -3.58 -8.03 0.85
N SER A 707 -2.99 -8.98 0.13
CA SER A 707 -2.62 -8.86 -1.28
C SER A 707 -3.62 -9.63 -2.16
N ILE A 708 -3.69 -9.30 -3.45
CA ILE A 708 -4.60 -9.95 -4.40
C ILE A 708 -3.89 -11.04 -5.19
N ILE A 709 -4.57 -12.16 -5.39
CA ILE A 709 -4.16 -13.25 -6.27
C ILE A 709 -5.31 -13.64 -7.21
N ASN A 710 -4.98 -14.21 -8.37
CA ASN A 710 -5.92 -14.69 -9.39
C ASN A 710 -7.07 -13.73 -9.71
N PRO A 711 -6.78 -12.50 -10.17
CA PRO A 711 -7.82 -11.53 -10.46
C PRO A 711 -8.65 -11.92 -11.67
N ASP A 712 -9.89 -12.32 -11.44
CA ASP A 712 -10.95 -12.51 -12.45
C ASP A 712 -11.71 -11.21 -12.62
N ILE A 713 -11.49 -10.53 -13.75
CA ILE A 713 -12.10 -9.24 -14.06
C ILE A 713 -12.79 -9.36 -15.41
N GLU A 714 -14.12 -9.33 -15.37
CA GLU A 714 -14.98 -9.35 -16.54
C GLU A 714 -15.57 -7.96 -16.77
N PHE A 715 -15.40 -7.44 -17.98
CA PHE A 715 -15.98 -6.17 -18.38
C PHE A 715 -17.24 -6.40 -19.21
N THR A 716 -18.28 -5.66 -18.87
CA THR A 716 -19.54 -5.60 -19.62
C THR A 716 -19.85 -4.15 -19.96
N HIS A 717 -20.61 -3.93 -21.03
CA HIS A 717 -21.01 -2.62 -21.53
C HIS A 717 -22.37 -2.74 -22.21
N ASP A 718 -23.08 -1.63 -22.35
CA ASP A 718 -24.41 -1.63 -22.98
C ASP A 718 -24.31 -1.52 -24.51
N GLU A 719 -23.50 -0.59 -25.01
CA GLU A 719 -23.37 -0.31 -26.43
C GLU A 719 -21.94 0.10 -26.80
N VAL A 720 -21.57 -0.16 -28.06
CA VAL A 720 -20.30 0.24 -28.67
C VAL A 720 -20.57 1.11 -29.88
N LEU A 721 -20.07 2.35 -29.85
CA LEU A 721 -20.14 3.31 -30.95
C LEU A 721 -18.76 3.48 -31.59
N VAL A 722 -18.66 3.24 -32.88
CA VAL A 722 -17.45 3.46 -33.68
C VAL A 722 -17.68 4.64 -34.60
N LYS A 723 -16.86 5.68 -34.45
CA LYS A 723 -16.85 6.85 -35.32
C LYS A 723 -15.55 6.90 -36.11
N LEU A 724 -15.66 6.92 -37.44
CA LEU A 724 -14.53 7.13 -38.34
C LEU A 724 -14.64 8.50 -38.98
N SER A 725 -13.53 9.21 -39.07
CA SER A 725 -13.45 10.50 -39.79
C SER A 725 -12.30 10.51 -40.78
N TRP A 726 -12.50 11.13 -41.95
CA TRP A 726 -11.47 11.26 -42.98
C TRP A 726 -11.58 12.61 -43.70
N PRO A 727 -10.46 13.15 -44.22
CA PRO A 727 -10.50 14.39 -44.98
C PRO A 727 -11.24 14.21 -46.31
N SER A 728 -12.21 15.08 -46.58
CA SER A 728 -13.00 15.17 -47.81
C SER A 728 -12.80 16.55 -48.45
N PRO A 729 -12.41 16.61 -49.74
CA PRO A 729 -12.22 17.89 -50.42
C PRO A 729 -13.55 18.62 -50.62
N GLN A 730 -13.59 19.91 -50.29
CA GLN A 730 -14.71 20.80 -50.58
C GLN A 730 -14.59 21.39 -51.99
N ARG A 731 -15.73 21.77 -52.59
CA ARG A 731 -15.78 22.46 -53.90
C ARG A 731 -15.01 23.79 -53.94
N ASN A 732 -14.73 24.39 -52.78
CA ASN A 732 -14.12 25.72 -52.64
C ASN A 732 -12.60 25.66 -52.36
N GLY A 733 -11.98 24.47 -52.44
CA GLY A 733 -10.53 24.31 -52.22
C GLY A 733 -10.08 24.08 -50.77
N GLY A 734 -11.00 23.91 -49.82
CA GLY A 734 -10.73 23.48 -48.43
C GLY A 734 -10.91 21.97 -48.21
N TYR A 735 -10.50 21.46 -47.05
CA TYR A 735 -10.79 20.09 -46.59
C TYR A 735 -11.75 20.14 -45.41
N ASP A 736 -12.76 19.27 -45.41
CA ASP A 736 -13.65 19.04 -44.26
C ASP A 736 -13.57 17.58 -43.83
N PHE A 737 -13.86 17.25 -42.57
CA PHE A 737 -13.86 15.87 -42.11
C PHE A 737 -15.23 15.24 -42.32
N ALA A 738 -15.34 14.36 -43.31
CA ALA A 738 -16.48 13.47 -43.43
C ALA A 738 -16.43 12.46 -42.27
N THR A 739 -17.60 12.14 -41.69
CA THR A 739 -17.70 11.19 -40.58
C THR A 739 -18.73 10.11 -40.87
N THR A 740 -18.48 8.90 -40.38
CA THR A 740 -19.46 7.80 -40.34
C THR A 740 -19.49 7.19 -38.95
N GLU A 741 -20.65 6.73 -38.53
CA GLU A 741 -20.91 6.17 -37.20
C GLU A 741 -21.55 4.79 -37.34
N GLN A 742 -21.07 3.83 -36.56
CA GLN A 742 -21.61 2.49 -36.50
C GLN A 742 -21.83 2.07 -35.05
N LEU A 743 -23.02 1.56 -34.77
CA LEU A 743 -23.43 1.11 -33.44
C LEU A 743 -23.48 -0.43 -33.41
N ALA A 744 -22.99 -1.02 -32.33
CA ALA A 744 -23.08 -2.44 -32.04
C ALA A 744 -23.40 -2.70 -30.57
N LYS A 745 -23.84 -3.92 -30.26
CA LYS A 745 -24.16 -4.34 -28.89
C LYS A 745 -22.92 -4.85 -28.16
N HIS A 746 -22.12 -5.69 -28.83
CA HIS A 746 -20.87 -6.21 -28.28
C HIS A 746 -19.63 -5.69 -29.02
N ILE A 747 -18.54 -5.51 -28.28
CA ILE A 747 -17.24 -5.11 -28.84
C ILE A 747 -16.70 -6.11 -29.87
N ASP A 748 -17.09 -7.38 -29.76
CA ASP A 748 -16.67 -8.42 -30.70
C ASP A 748 -17.59 -8.53 -31.92
N ASP A 749 -18.74 -7.82 -31.95
CA ASP A 749 -19.67 -7.82 -33.09
C ASP A 749 -19.13 -7.04 -34.28
N LEU A 750 -18.29 -6.01 -34.03
CA LEU A 750 -17.64 -5.26 -35.08
C LEU A 750 -16.17 -5.67 -35.17
N PRO A 751 -15.67 -6.00 -36.37
CA PRO A 751 -14.32 -6.51 -36.46
C PRO A 751 -13.22 -5.50 -36.07
N LEU A 752 -13.48 -4.20 -36.24
CA LEU A 752 -12.56 -3.15 -35.84
C LEU A 752 -12.38 -3.09 -34.32
N THR A 753 -13.47 -3.27 -33.57
CA THR A 753 -13.47 -3.21 -32.11
C THR A 753 -13.01 -4.53 -31.50
N ALA A 754 -13.26 -5.66 -32.17
CA ALA A 754 -12.70 -6.96 -31.81
C ALA A 754 -11.16 -6.96 -31.83
N ALA A 755 -10.54 -6.21 -32.76
CA ALA A 755 -9.07 -6.09 -32.83
C ALA A 755 -8.47 -5.29 -31.66
N VAL A 756 -9.28 -4.50 -30.96
CA VAL A 756 -8.87 -3.64 -29.84
C VAL A 756 -9.35 -4.20 -28.48
N SER A 757 -10.27 -5.16 -28.46
CA SER A 757 -10.91 -5.65 -27.23
C SER A 757 -9.92 -6.25 -26.22
N LEU A 758 -9.07 -7.17 -26.66
CA LEU A 758 -8.06 -7.80 -25.81
C LEU A 758 -7.06 -6.79 -25.20
N PRO A 759 -6.38 -5.92 -25.98
CA PRO A 759 -5.44 -4.95 -25.41
C PRO A 759 -6.13 -3.89 -24.56
N LEU A 760 -7.35 -3.46 -24.92
CA LEU A 760 -8.12 -2.51 -24.10
C LEU A 760 -8.46 -3.11 -22.75
N TYR A 761 -9.02 -4.32 -22.72
CA TYR A 761 -9.35 -4.98 -21.45
C TYR A 761 -8.10 -5.30 -20.64
N ALA A 762 -6.98 -5.68 -21.26
CA ALA A 762 -5.71 -5.88 -20.55
C ALA A 762 -5.28 -4.61 -19.80
N LEU A 763 -5.28 -3.46 -20.47
CA LEU A 763 -4.96 -2.16 -19.89
C LEU A 763 -5.91 -1.80 -18.73
N LEU A 764 -7.22 -1.98 -18.92
CA LEU A 764 -8.21 -1.69 -17.87
C LEU A 764 -8.07 -2.60 -16.65
N ARG A 765 -7.78 -3.90 -16.85
CA ARG A 765 -7.51 -4.83 -15.74
C ARG A 765 -6.30 -4.40 -14.93
N GLU A 766 -5.20 -4.05 -15.61
CA GLU A 766 -3.97 -3.62 -14.96
C GLU A 766 -4.19 -2.38 -14.07
N LYS A 767 -4.93 -1.39 -14.57
CA LYS A 767 -5.29 -0.18 -13.81
C LYS A 767 -6.17 -0.51 -12.59
N LEU A 768 -7.17 -1.36 -12.77
CA LEU A 768 -8.08 -1.76 -11.68
C LEU A 768 -7.37 -2.61 -10.63
N GLN A 769 -6.48 -3.52 -11.04
CA GLN A 769 -5.66 -4.33 -10.13
C GLN A 769 -4.74 -3.46 -9.27
N ARG A 770 -4.04 -2.48 -9.87
CA ARG A 770 -3.23 -1.52 -9.11
C ARG A 770 -4.07 -0.71 -8.13
N HIS A 771 -5.25 -0.26 -8.56
CA HIS A 771 -6.17 0.45 -7.68
C HIS A 771 -6.58 -0.42 -6.48
N LEU A 772 -6.96 -1.67 -6.73
CA LEU A 772 -7.38 -2.59 -5.68
C LEU A 772 -6.24 -2.94 -4.70
N ALA A 773 -5.03 -3.15 -5.20
CA ALA A 773 -3.84 -3.40 -4.37
C ALA A 773 -3.57 -2.25 -3.39
N LEU A 774 -3.69 -0.99 -3.86
CA LEU A 774 -3.56 0.19 -3.00
C LEU A 774 -4.69 0.28 -1.97
N VAL A 775 -5.92 -0.05 -2.36
CA VAL A 775 -7.09 -0.03 -1.46
C VAL A 775 -6.92 -1.01 -0.31
N LEU A 776 -6.48 -2.24 -0.59
CA LEU A 776 -6.32 -3.27 0.44
C LEU A 776 -5.18 -2.96 1.40
N ARG A 777 -4.05 -2.46 0.89
CA ARG A 777 -2.94 -1.98 1.73
C ARG A 777 -3.34 -0.81 2.65
N GLN A 778 -4.31 0.01 2.23
CA GLN A 778 -4.81 1.15 3.02
C GLN A 778 -6.02 0.82 3.90
N ALA A 779 -6.62 -0.37 3.78
CA ALA A 779 -7.87 -0.69 4.46
C ALA A 779 -7.65 -0.92 5.96
N THR A 780 -7.05 -2.03 6.36
CA THR A 780 -6.86 -2.44 7.76
C THR A 780 -5.76 -3.49 7.80
N SER A 781 -4.98 -3.53 8.89
CA SER A 781 -3.98 -4.57 9.08
C SER A 781 -4.63 -5.87 9.53
N VAL A 782 -4.07 -7.03 9.18
CA VAL A 782 -4.69 -8.31 9.51
C VAL A 782 -4.62 -8.58 11.01
N SER A 783 -3.55 -8.15 11.67
CA SER A 783 -3.41 -8.17 13.12
C SER A 783 -4.54 -7.40 13.80
N GLU A 784 -4.96 -6.25 13.26
CA GLU A 784 -6.10 -5.48 13.77
C GLU A 784 -7.44 -6.22 13.56
N VAL A 785 -7.62 -6.89 12.41
CA VAL A 785 -8.77 -7.78 12.14
C VAL A 785 -8.82 -8.91 13.17
N MET A 786 -7.67 -9.45 13.56
CA MET A 786 -7.52 -10.51 14.58
C MET A 786 -7.46 -9.96 16.01
N CYS A 787 -7.83 -8.70 16.25
CA CYS A 787 -7.84 -8.07 17.57
C CYS A 787 -6.49 -8.15 18.30
N CYS A 788 -5.38 -8.18 17.56
CA CYS A 788 -4.01 -8.34 18.04
C CYS A 788 -3.80 -9.59 18.91
N ASN A 789 -4.61 -10.64 18.74
CA ASN A 789 -4.47 -11.91 19.44
C ASN A 789 -3.54 -12.86 18.64
N PRO A 790 -2.35 -13.21 19.16
CA PRO A 790 -1.40 -14.06 18.45
C PRO A 790 -1.94 -15.44 18.11
N SER A 791 -2.71 -16.06 19.02
CA SER A 791 -3.24 -17.41 18.83
C SER A 791 -4.28 -17.47 17.72
N LEU A 792 -5.13 -16.45 17.61
CA LEU A 792 -6.10 -16.34 16.52
C LEU A 792 -5.43 -16.03 15.19
N MET A 793 -4.35 -15.24 15.20
CA MET A 793 -3.55 -14.96 14.00
C MET A 793 -2.87 -16.23 13.49
N GLU A 794 -2.28 -17.03 14.38
CA GLU A 794 -1.66 -18.31 14.04
C GLU A 794 -2.68 -19.31 13.50
N ALA A 795 -3.84 -19.44 14.17
CA ALA A 795 -4.94 -20.29 13.69
C ALA A 795 -5.47 -19.85 12.31
N TYR A 796 -5.59 -18.55 12.10
CA TYR A 796 -6.02 -17.99 10.81
C TYR A 796 -4.99 -18.25 9.70
N SER A 797 -3.70 -18.03 9.97
CA SER A 797 -2.63 -18.35 9.02
C SER A 797 -2.62 -19.85 8.68
N GLY A 798 -2.73 -20.72 9.69
CA GLY A 798 -2.79 -22.17 9.48
C GLY A 798 -4.01 -22.60 8.64
N MET A 799 -5.17 -21.97 8.84
CA MET A 799 -6.35 -22.18 8.00
C MET A 799 -6.09 -21.77 6.54
N MET A 800 -5.41 -20.64 6.31
CA MET A 800 -5.06 -20.15 4.96
C MET A 800 -4.10 -21.08 4.23
N ASP A 801 -3.05 -21.50 4.92
CA ASP A 801 -2.00 -22.35 4.35
C ASP A 801 -2.59 -23.69 3.93
N LYS A 802 -3.41 -24.30 4.80
CA LYS A 802 -4.11 -25.55 4.50
C LYS A 802 -5.07 -25.42 3.32
N LEU A 803 -5.86 -24.34 3.27
CA LEU A 803 -6.78 -24.09 2.16
C LEU A 803 -6.02 -23.97 0.83
N SER A 804 -4.89 -23.26 0.83
CA SER A 804 -4.07 -23.04 -0.36
C SER A 804 -3.36 -24.32 -0.80
N GLU A 805 -2.82 -25.09 0.15
CA GLU A 805 -2.16 -26.37 -0.12
C GLU A 805 -3.13 -27.38 -0.77
N ASP A 806 -4.34 -27.53 -0.22
CA ASP A 806 -5.35 -28.44 -0.75
C ASP A 806 -5.82 -27.99 -2.15
N ALA A 807 -6.02 -26.69 -2.34
CA ALA A 807 -6.42 -26.14 -3.64
C ALA A 807 -5.33 -26.32 -4.71
N ASN A 808 -4.06 -26.09 -4.33
CA ASN A 808 -2.90 -26.28 -5.20
C ASN A 808 -2.79 -27.73 -5.66
N LYS A 809 -2.97 -28.72 -4.77
CA LYS A 809 -2.95 -30.15 -5.13
C LYS A 809 -3.98 -30.47 -6.22
N VAL A 810 -5.22 -29.98 -6.07
CA VAL A 810 -6.29 -30.22 -7.06
C VAL A 810 -5.91 -29.65 -8.42
N VAL A 811 -5.46 -28.40 -8.47
CA VAL A 811 -5.10 -27.73 -9.73
C VAL A 811 -3.86 -28.36 -10.36
N ASP A 812 -2.85 -28.71 -9.57
CA ASP A 812 -1.62 -29.33 -10.07
C ASP A 812 -1.91 -30.69 -10.69
N MET A 813 -2.82 -31.49 -10.13
CA MET A 813 -3.30 -32.74 -10.76
C MET A 813 -3.95 -32.49 -12.12
N VAL A 814 -4.80 -31.47 -12.22
CA VAL A 814 -5.45 -31.07 -13.49
C VAL A 814 -4.41 -30.65 -14.52
N LEU A 815 -3.44 -29.81 -14.14
CA LEU A 815 -2.39 -29.34 -15.03
C LEU A 815 -1.47 -30.48 -15.49
N ILE A 816 -1.13 -31.43 -14.61
CA ILE A 816 -0.34 -32.62 -14.95
C ILE A 816 -1.06 -33.47 -16.01
N ASN A 817 -2.35 -33.77 -15.80
CA ASN A 817 -3.15 -34.53 -16.75
C ASN A 817 -3.27 -33.79 -18.09
N MET A 818 -3.48 -32.47 -18.06
CA MET A 818 -3.58 -31.67 -19.27
C MET A 818 -2.26 -31.66 -20.07
N ARG A 819 -1.11 -31.50 -19.41
CA ARG A 819 0.21 -31.59 -20.06
C ARG A 819 0.44 -32.96 -20.68
N ARG A 820 0.04 -34.04 -19.98
CA ARG A 820 0.12 -35.40 -20.51
C ARG A 820 -0.69 -35.53 -21.80
N THR A 821 -1.91 -35.01 -21.84
CA THR A 821 -2.78 -35.03 -23.03
C THR A 821 -2.19 -34.22 -24.20
N LEU A 822 -1.63 -33.04 -23.91
CA LEU A 822 -0.94 -32.20 -24.92
C LEU A 822 0.24 -32.94 -25.57
N LEU A 823 1.06 -33.61 -24.76
CA LEU A 823 2.21 -34.39 -25.23
C LEU A 823 1.79 -35.64 -26.01
N GLN A 824 0.79 -36.38 -25.50
CA GLN A 824 0.30 -37.61 -26.15
C GLN A 824 -0.38 -37.34 -27.49
N SER A 825 -1.09 -36.21 -27.62
CA SER A 825 -1.75 -35.81 -28.86
C SER A 825 -0.83 -35.05 -29.83
N CYS A 826 0.44 -34.82 -29.47
CA CYS A 826 1.40 -34.00 -30.20
C CYS A 826 0.86 -32.60 -30.55
N ALA A 827 0.01 -32.04 -29.69
CA ALA A 827 -0.66 -30.75 -29.89
C ALA A 827 0.06 -29.58 -29.20
N GLU A 828 1.33 -29.77 -28.85
CA GLU A 828 2.21 -28.73 -28.31
C GLU A 828 2.52 -27.61 -29.32
N VAL A 829 2.28 -27.88 -30.61
CA VAL A 829 2.39 -26.94 -31.72
C VAL A 829 1.04 -26.79 -32.44
N LEU A 830 0.50 -25.58 -32.48
CA LEU A 830 -0.71 -25.26 -33.25
C LEU A 830 -0.33 -24.60 -34.56
N GLN A 831 -1.04 -24.95 -35.64
CA GLN A 831 -0.89 -24.28 -36.93
C GLN A 831 -1.80 -23.05 -37.01
N LEU A 832 -1.27 -21.96 -37.56
CA LEU A 832 -2.01 -20.73 -37.84
C LEU A 832 -2.16 -20.54 -39.35
N PRO A 833 -3.27 -19.91 -39.81
CA PRO A 833 -3.44 -19.59 -41.21
C PRO A 833 -2.39 -18.56 -41.69
N PRO A 834 -2.08 -18.52 -43.00
CA PRO A 834 -1.15 -17.55 -43.57
C PRO A 834 -1.67 -16.11 -43.46
N LEU A 835 -0.74 -15.16 -43.37
CA LEU A 835 -1.01 -13.72 -43.33
C LEU A 835 -0.71 -13.08 -44.67
N HIS A 836 -1.62 -12.23 -45.13
CA HIS A 836 -1.47 -11.43 -46.34
C HIS A 836 -1.75 -9.97 -45.98
N ALA A 837 -0.75 -9.11 -46.15
CA ALA A 837 -0.84 -7.69 -45.84
C ALA A 837 -0.28 -6.84 -46.99
N THR A 838 -0.90 -5.70 -47.27
CA THR A 838 -0.37 -4.69 -48.18
C THR A 838 -0.07 -3.44 -47.38
N PHE A 839 1.05 -2.77 -47.69
CA PHE A 839 1.46 -1.57 -46.99
C PHE A 839 1.92 -0.50 -47.96
N MET A 840 1.75 0.75 -47.54
CA MET A 840 2.37 1.90 -48.18
C MET A 840 3.46 2.43 -47.25
N HIS A 841 4.67 2.59 -47.76
CA HIS A 841 5.78 3.16 -47.00
C HIS A 841 6.27 4.41 -47.73
N LYS A 842 6.49 5.48 -46.97
CA LYS A 842 6.96 6.77 -47.49
C LYS A 842 8.41 6.97 -47.08
N VAL A 843 9.30 7.10 -48.06
CA VAL A 843 10.72 7.41 -47.84
C VAL A 843 10.99 8.75 -48.52
N GLY A 844 11.13 9.81 -47.71
CA GLY A 844 11.21 11.18 -48.21
C GLY A 844 9.93 11.60 -48.96
N SER A 845 10.08 12.09 -50.19
CA SER A 845 8.97 12.52 -51.05
C SER A 845 8.34 11.37 -51.86
N ILE A 846 8.86 10.15 -51.77
CA ILE A 846 8.42 9.00 -52.58
C ILE A 846 7.62 8.05 -51.68
N SER A 847 6.36 7.79 -52.05
CA SER A 847 5.56 6.71 -51.49
C SER A 847 5.64 5.48 -52.38
N PHE A 848 5.79 4.30 -51.77
CA PHE A 848 5.78 3.03 -52.48
C PHE A 848 4.90 2.02 -51.78
N ILE A 849 4.45 1.03 -52.56
CA ILE A 849 3.54 0.01 -52.08
C ILE A 849 4.27 -1.32 -52.07
N GLY A 850 4.14 -2.03 -50.95
CA GLY A 850 4.67 -3.36 -50.75
C GLY A 850 3.58 -4.36 -50.39
N LYS A 851 3.80 -5.62 -50.74
CA LYS A 851 2.99 -6.77 -50.28
C LYS A 851 3.81 -7.64 -49.33
N PHE A 852 3.20 -8.11 -48.26
CA PHE A 852 3.73 -9.07 -47.29
C PHE A 852 2.86 -10.33 -47.35
N GLU A 853 3.48 -11.46 -47.63
CA GLU A 853 2.84 -12.78 -47.75
C GLU A 853 3.59 -13.74 -46.82
N THR A 854 2.89 -14.57 -46.06
CA THR A 854 3.49 -15.67 -45.29
C THR A 854 2.92 -17.00 -45.73
N ASP A 855 3.65 -18.07 -45.40
CA ASP A 855 3.10 -19.42 -45.37
C ASP A 855 2.31 -19.67 -44.07
N THR A 856 1.96 -20.92 -43.78
CA THR A 856 1.29 -21.31 -42.53
C THR A 856 2.15 -20.96 -41.32
N GLY A 857 1.55 -20.27 -40.36
CA GLY A 857 2.20 -19.93 -39.10
C GLY A 857 2.10 -21.03 -38.06
N TRP A 858 2.70 -20.80 -36.90
CA TRP A 858 2.64 -21.71 -35.77
C TRP A 858 2.60 -20.99 -34.42
N VAL A 859 2.05 -21.66 -33.40
CA VAL A 859 2.19 -21.35 -31.97
C VAL A 859 2.83 -22.56 -31.29
N LYS A 860 3.87 -22.38 -30.48
CA LYS A 860 4.64 -23.49 -29.86
C LYS A 860 4.69 -23.39 -28.34
N ASN A 861 5.08 -24.51 -27.72
CA ASN A 861 5.37 -24.66 -26.29
C ASN A 861 4.15 -24.73 -25.36
N LEU A 862 2.96 -25.13 -25.84
CA LEU A 862 1.75 -25.18 -25.00
C LEU A 862 1.87 -26.12 -23.79
N ALA A 863 2.70 -27.17 -23.88
CA ALA A 863 2.92 -28.15 -22.81
C ALA A 863 3.67 -27.58 -21.59
N THR A 864 4.24 -26.37 -21.66
CA THR A 864 4.95 -25.73 -20.55
C THR A 864 4.03 -24.89 -19.64
N ILE A 865 2.72 -25.05 -19.79
CA ILE A 865 1.71 -24.34 -19.01
C ILE A 865 1.80 -24.64 -17.52
N ASN A 866 2.01 -23.62 -16.69
CA ASN A 866 2.12 -23.70 -15.23
C ASN A 866 1.25 -22.63 -14.57
N ARG A 867 0.83 -22.85 -13.32
CA ARG A 867 0.30 -21.77 -12.48
C ARG A 867 1.42 -20.82 -12.06
N ILE A 868 1.08 -19.54 -11.82
CA ILE A 868 2.05 -18.51 -11.39
C ILE A 868 1.88 -18.08 -9.93
N SER A 869 0.81 -18.52 -9.27
CA SER A 869 0.48 -18.19 -7.90
C SER A 869 -0.27 -19.36 -7.25
N ASP A 870 -0.56 -19.25 -5.96
CA ASP A 870 -1.48 -20.14 -5.26
C ASP A 870 -2.89 -20.03 -5.82
N VAL A 871 -3.69 -21.07 -5.61
CA VAL A 871 -5.04 -21.21 -6.13
C VAL A 871 -6.03 -20.53 -5.20
N SER A 872 -6.94 -19.73 -5.77
CA SER A 872 -8.04 -19.15 -5.01
C SER A 872 -9.25 -20.06 -5.03
N VAL A 873 -9.92 -20.22 -3.90
CA VAL A 873 -11.09 -21.08 -3.76
C VAL A 873 -12.29 -20.24 -3.38
N THR A 874 -13.46 -20.53 -3.98
CA THR A 874 -14.73 -20.04 -3.46
C THR A 874 -15.71 -21.19 -3.27
N ARG A 875 -16.55 -21.08 -2.24
CA ARG A 875 -17.59 -22.06 -1.94
C ARG A 875 -18.96 -21.38 -2.03
N PRO A 876 -19.51 -21.20 -3.24
CA PRO A 876 -20.83 -20.57 -3.40
C PRO A 876 -21.94 -21.35 -2.69
N ASN A 877 -21.77 -22.66 -2.49
CA ASN A 877 -22.65 -23.48 -1.67
C ASN A 877 -21.88 -24.68 -1.07
N PRO A 878 -22.44 -25.38 -0.08
CA PRO A 878 -21.79 -26.49 0.60
C PRO A 878 -21.53 -27.74 -0.25
N PHE A 879 -21.92 -27.78 -1.53
CA PHE A 879 -21.74 -28.93 -2.42
C PHE A 879 -20.95 -28.58 -3.69
N ARG A 880 -20.41 -27.36 -3.78
CA ARG A 880 -19.64 -26.88 -4.93
C ARG A 880 -18.49 -26.01 -4.47
N SER A 881 -17.28 -26.42 -4.85
CA SER A 881 -16.05 -25.64 -4.72
C SER A 881 -15.64 -25.15 -6.10
N CYS A 882 -15.34 -23.86 -6.22
CA CYS A 882 -14.85 -23.24 -7.44
C CYS A 882 -13.38 -22.86 -7.24
N PHE A 883 -12.53 -23.22 -8.18
CA PHE A 883 -11.09 -22.95 -8.17
C PHE A 883 -10.78 -21.91 -9.25
N TYR A 884 -9.95 -20.93 -8.91
CA TYR A 884 -9.49 -19.87 -9.81
C TYR A 884 -7.97 -19.83 -9.77
N VAL A 885 -7.37 -19.85 -10.95
CA VAL A 885 -5.91 -19.85 -11.06
C VAL A 885 -5.46 -19.10 -12.30
N THR A 886 -4.41 -18.30 -12.14
CA THR A 886 -3.70 -17.67 -13.25
C THR A 886 -2.60 -18.59 -13.75
N LEU A 887 -2.60 -18.85 -15.04
CA LEU A 887 -1.66 -19.73 -15.73
C LEU A 887 -0.76 -18.93 -16.67
N ARG A 888 0.46 -19.43 -16.86
CA ARG A 888 1.44 -18.93 -17.82
C ARG A 888 2.05 -20.10 -18.58
N ILE A 889 2.34 -19.87 -19.85
CA ILE A 889 3.03 -20.82 -20.72
C ILE A 889 4.48 -20.37 -20.86
N LYS A 890 5.45 -21.15 -20.41
CA LYS A 890 6.87 -20.79 -20.52
C LYS A 890 7.30 -20.78 -21.99
N ASP A 891 8.00 -19.74 -22.40
CA ASP A 891 8.54 -19.56 -23.76
C ASP A 891 7.47 -19.66 -24.87
N LEU A 892 6.28 -19.11 -24.63
CA LEU A 892 5.21 -19.08 -25.63
C LEU A 892 5.67 -18.27 -26.85
N GLN A 893 5.64 -18.89 -28.02
CA GLN A 893 6.13 -18.28 -29.26
C GLN A 893 5.10 -18.42 -30.37
N ILE A 894 5.01 -17.37 -31.19
CA ILE A 894 4.27 -17.34 -32.45
C ILE A 894 5.24 -17.04 -33.59
N GLY A 895 5.07 -17.67 -34.75
CA GLY A 895 5.94 -17.37 -35.87
C GLY A 895 5.47 -17.89 -37.21
N TYR A 896 6.17 -17.41 -38.25
CA TYR A 896 6.04 -17.81 -39.64
C TYR A 896 7.46 -18.10 -40.15
N ASP A 897 7.69 -19.35 -40.57
CA ASP A 897 9.02 -19.81 -40.98
C ASP A 897 9.45 -19.20 -42.33
N GLU A 898 8.48 -18.92 -43.20
CA GLU A 898 8.69 -18.20 -44.46
C GLU A 898 7.72 -17.03 -44.59
N TYR A 899 8.28 -15.84 -44.80
CA TYR A 899 7.57 -14.65 -45.26
C TYR A 899 8.25 -14.07 -46.51
N ARG A 900 7.49 -13.36 -47.33
CA ARG A 900 7.95 -12.66 -48.53
C ARG A 900 7.40 -11.24 -48.54
N ILE A 901 8.29 -10.27 -48.67
CA ILE A 901 7.95 -8.86 -48.91
C ILE A 901 8.32 -8.50 -50.35
N ARG A 902 7.37 -7.97 -51.12
CA ARG A 902 7.58 -7.48 -52.48
C ARG A 902 7.27 -5.99 -52.55
N ALA A 903 8.26 -5.15 -52.82
CA ALA A 903 8.09 -3.71 -52.98
C ALA A 903 9.04 -3.18 -54.07
N MET A 904 8.55 -2.30 -54.96
CA MET A 904 9.38 -1.67 -56.02
C MET A 904 10.23 -2.65 -56.87
N GLY A 905 9.72 -3.85 -57.16
CA GLY A 905 10.46 -4.87 -57.92
C GLY A 905 11.55 -5.60 -57.12
N VAL A 906 11.78 -5.24 -55.86
CA VAL A 906 12.62 -5.97 -54.91
C VAL A 906 11.74 -6.96 -54.14
N SER A 907 12.17 -8.22 -54.10
CA SER A 907 11.55 -9.26 -53.29
C SER A 907 12.56 -9.69 -52.22
N THR A 908 12.22 -9.49 -50.96
CA THR A 908 12.97 -10.03 -49.83
C THR A 908 12.12 -11.07 -49.10
N GLY A 909 12.77 -11.96 -48.36
CA GLY A 909 12.08 -12.97 -47.59
C GLY A 909 12.94 -13.47 -46.46
N GLY A 910 12.30 -14.10 -45.49
CA GLY A 910 12.97 -14.63 -44.31
C GLY A 910 11.97 -15.19 -43.33
N ARG A 911 12.33 -15.18 -42.06
CA ARG A 911 11.55 -15.73 -40.95
C ARG A 911 11.13 -14.64 -39.99
N ALA A 912 9.89 -14.71 -39.51
CA ALA A 912 9.35 -13.79 -38.51
C ALA A 912 8.86 -14.59 -37.30
N THR A 913 9.44 -14.33 -36.13
CA THR A 913 9.09 -14.99 -34.87
C THR A 913 8.93 -13.96 -33.78
N ALA A 914 7.90 -14.10 -32.96
CA ALA A 914 7.68 -13.26 -31.78
C ALA A 914 7.56 -14.12 -30.53
N ALA A 915 8.31 -13.74 -29.48
CA ALA A 915 8.12 -14.30 -28.15
C ALA A 915 7.04 -13.50 -27.41
N LEU A 916 6.07 -14.22 -26.86
CA LEU A 916 5.00 -13.68 -26.04
C LEU A 916 5.48 -13.74 -24.59
N GLN A 917 6.14 -12.67 -24.12
CA GLN A 917 6.69 -12.63 -22.77
C GLN A 917 5.64 -12.24 -21.71
N ARG A 918 4.71 -11.34 -22.07
CA ARG A 918 3.66 -10.82 -21.18
C ARG A 918 2.31 -11.40 -21.59
N HIS A 919 2.05 -12.62 -21.10
CA HIS A 919 0.77 -13.30 -21.25
C HIS A 919 0.31 -13.92 -19.95
N SER A 920 -1.02 -14.00 -19.82
CA SER A 920 -1.68 -14.68 -18.72
C SER A 920 -2.99 -15.29 -19.20
N LEU A 921 -3.26 -16.48 -18.70
CA LEU A 921 -4.49 -17.23 -18.90
C LEU A 921 -5.18 -17.34 -17.56
N LEU A 922 -6.49 -17.09 -17.50
CA LEU A 922 -7.28 -17.35 -16.31
C LEU A 922 -8.07 -18.63 -16.53
N LEU A 923 -7.90 -19.57 -15.60
CA LEU A 923 -8.68 -20.79 -15.53
C LEU A 923 -9.59 -20.74 -14.29
N ALA A 924 -10.89 -20.96 -14.53
CA ALA A 924 -11.85 -21.26 -13.49
C ALA A 924 -12.55 -22.60 -13.77
N PHE A 925 -12.63 -23.45 -12.75
CA PHE A 925 -13.38 -24.71 -12.83
C PHE A 925 -14.03 -25.04 -11.48
N SER A 926 -15.10 -25.82 -11.55
CA SER A 926 -15.88 -26.23 -10.38
C SER A 926 -15.78 -27.73 -10.18
N VAL A 927 -15.64 -28.14 -8.92
CA VAL A 927 -15.76 -29.52 -8.47
C VAL A 927 -16.83 -29.60 -7.39
N GLY A 928 -17.67 -30.63 -7.42
CA GLY A 928 -18.73 -30.75 -6.42
C GLY A 928 -19.59 -31.99 -6.57
N LEU A 929 -20.75 -31.98 -5.91
CA LEU A 929 -21.77 -33.02 -5.96
C LEU A 929 -23.06 -32.48 -6.56
N VAL A 930 -23.60 -33.17 -7.55
CA VAL A 930 -24.95 -32.95 -8.08
C VAL A 930 -25.72 -34.24 -7.90
N HIS A 931 -26.79 -34.23 -7.08
CA HIS A 931 -27.56 -35.43 -6.74
C HIS A 931 -26.70 -36.61 -6.23
N TRP A 932 -25.65 -36.33 -5.45
CA TRP A 932 -24.68 -37.30 -4.93
C TRP A 932 -23.72 -37.91 -5.96
N GLU A 933 -23.76 -37.45 -7.22
CA GLU A 933 -22.75 -37.80 -8.22
C GLU A 933 -21.68 -36.70 -8.27
N PRO A 934 -20.39 -37.05 -8.20
CA PRO A 934 -19.33 -36.08 -8.30
C PRO A 934 -19.22 -35.54 -9.73
N PHE A 935 -19.01 -34.24 -9.87
CA PHE A 935 -18.77 -33.59 -11.15
C PHE A 935 -17.53 -32.69 -11.07
N ALA A 936 -16.87 -32.55 -12.22
CA ALA A 936 -15.91 -31.48 -12.47
C ALA A 936 -16.24 -30.86 -13.83
N GLN A 937 -16.26 -29.53 -13.89
CA GLN A 937 -16.54 -28.81 -15.12
C GLN A 937 -15.72 -27.53 -15.20
N ILE A 938 -15.32 -27.15 -16.41
CA ILE A 938 -14.72 -25.85 -16.69
C ILE A 938 -15.83 -24.79 -16.55
N ASP A 939 -15.60 -23.77 -15.74
CA ASP A 939 -16.48 -22.61 -15.70
C ASP A 939 -16.11 -21.63 -16.81
N HIS A 940 -14.81 -21.30 -16.93
CA HIS A 940 -14.27 -20.60 -18.10
C HIS A 940 -12.74 -20.70 -18.19
N LEU A 941 -12.20 -20.59 -19.41
CA LEU A 941 -10.78 -20.42 -19.70
C LEU A 941 -10.62 -19.21 -20.62
N ARG A 942 -9.87 -18.19 -20.20
CA ARG A 942 -9.76 -16.92 -20.93
C ARG A 942 -8.32 -16.43 -21.01
N VAL A 943 -7.93 -15.86 -22.16
CA VAL A 943 -6.68 -15.10 -22.28
C VAL A 943 -6.91 -13.72 -21.69
N GLN A 944 -6.17 -13.38 -20.64
CA GLN A 944 -6.25 -12.07 -20.01
C GLN A 944 -5.33 -11.07 -20.69
N ASN A 945 -4.09 -11.48 -20.98
CA ASN A 945 -3.11 -10.65 -21.67
C ASN A 945 -2.34 -11.49 -22.69
N LEU A 946 -1.96 -10.87 -23.80
CA LEU A 946 -1.18 -11.47 -24.86
C LEU A 946 -0.42 -10.37 -25.59
N ASP A 947 0.76 -10.01 -25.09
CA ASP A 947 1.60 -8.97 -25.68
C ASP A 947 2.91 -9.53 -26.26
N CYS A 948 3.30 -9.00 -27.42
CA CYS A 948 4.51 -9.39 -28.15
C CYS A 948 5.64 -8.42 -27.82
N ALA A 949 6.61 -8.84 -27.00
CA ALA A 949 7.74 -8.02 -26.60
C ALA A 949 8.94 -8.18 -27.55
N ASP A 950 9.33 -9.42 -27.88
CA ASP A 950 10.52 -9.69 -28.67
C ASP A 950 10.18 -10.17 -30.07
N LEU A 951 10.25 -9.25 -31.02
CA LEU A 951 10.07 -9.55 -32.43
C LEU A 951 11.44 -9.78 -33.11
N HIS A 952 11.62 -10.97 -33.66
CA HIS A 952 12.76 -11.30 -34.51
C HIS A 952 12.28 -11.49 -35.95
N VAL A 953 12.62 -10.52 -36.80
CA VAL A 953 12.40 -10.59 -38.25
C VAL A 953 13.76 -10.66 -38.96
N THR A 954 13.97 -11.72 -39.73
CA THR A 954 15.21 -11.94 -40.49
C THR A 954 14.98 -11.67 -41.97
N GLY A 955 15.98 -11.18 -42.71
CA GLY A 955 15.89 -11.04 -44.17
C GLY A 955 15.18 -9.78 -44.66
N LEU A 956 14.94 -8.77 -43.82
CA LEU A 956 14.36 -7.49 -44.24
C LEU A 956 15.27 -6.67 -45.16
N GLY A 957 16.60 -6.76 -45.00
CA GLY A 957 17.58 -6.06 -45.84
C GLY A 957 17.31 -4.54 -45.92
N PRO A 958 17.23 -3.94 -47.13
CA PRO A 958 16.97 -2.50 -47.29
C PRO A 958 15.56 -2.06 -46.86
N LEU A 959 14.66 -2.99 -46.53
CA LEU A 959 13.32 -2.73 -46.02
C LEU A 959 13.25 -2.85 -44.49
N SER A 960 14.35 -2.60 -43.77
CA SER A 960 14.39 -2.65 -42.29
C SER A 960 13.35 -1.74 -41.63
N GLY A 961 12.98 -0.62 -42.26
CA GLY A 961 11.90 0.27 -41.81
C GLY A 961 10.49 -0.38 -41.78
N ALA A 962 10.30 -1.54 -42.43
CA ALA A 962 9.05 -2.29 -42.37
C ALA A 962 8.93 -3.18 -41.12
N ALA A 963 9.97 -3.29 -40.28
CA ALA A 963 9.95 -4.12 -39.08
C ALA A 963 8.79 -3.77 -38.12
N ALA A 964 8.49 -2.47 -37.95
CA ALA A 964 7.39 -2.01 -37.11
C ALA A 964 6.01 -2.48 -37.64
N LEU A 965 5.83 -2.50 -38.97
CA LEU A 965 4.60 -2.98 -39.61
C LEU A 965 4.44 -4.49 -39.44
N VAL A 966 5.52 -5.26 -39.62
CA VAL A 966 5.54 -6.71 -39.38
C VAL A 966 5.19 -7.02 -37.92
N GLY A 967 5.70 -6.21 -36.98
CA GLY A 967 5.33 -6.30 -35.56
C GLY A 967 3.85 -6.05 -35.29
N ALA A 968 3.26 -5.03 -35.90
CA ALA A 968 1.83 -4.75 -35.78
C ALA A 968 0.96 -5.88 -36.34
N TRP A 969 1.35 -6.47 -37.48
CA TRP A 969 0.64 -7.62 -38.06
C TRP A 969 0.75 -8.87 -37.20
N LEU A 970 1.93 -9.15 -36.64
CA LEU A 970 2.12 -10.27 -35.72
C LEU A 970 1.33 -10.10 -34.41
N ARG A 971 1.26 -8.89 -33.86
CA ARG A 971 0.38 -8.58 -32.72
C ARG A 971 -1.10 -8.80 -33.06
N GLY A 972 -1.54 -8.31 -34.22
CA GLY A 972 -2.90 -8.54 -34.73
C GLY A 972 -3.20 -10.04 -34.89
N ALA A 973 -2.26 -10.80 -35.45
CA ALA A 973 -2.38 -12.25 -35.60
C ALA A 973 -2.37 -12.99 -34.25
N ALA A 974 -1.58 -12.54 -33.28
CA ALA A 974 -1.57 -13.11 -31.94
C ALA A 974 -2.94 -12.97 -31.27
N GLY A 975 -3.54 -11.78 -31.32
CA GLY A 975 -4.87 -11.54 -30.75
C GLY A 975 -6.00 -12.24 -31.50
N ALA A 976 -6.06 -12.11 -32.83
CA ALA A 976 -7.19 -12.56 -33.63
C ALA A 976 -7.16 -14.06 -34.01
N LEU A 977 -5.96 -14.64 -34.12
CA LEU A 977 -5.79 -16.03 -34.60
C LEU A 977 -5.22 -16.94 -33.51
N ALA A 978 -4.14 -16.53 -32.84
CA ALA A 978 -3.48 -17.38 -31.86
C ALA A 978 -4.28 -17.51 -30.56
N ALA A 979 -4.78 -16.40 -30.00
CA ALA A 979 -5.50 -16.43 -28.72
C ALA A 979 -6.72 -17.37 -28.76
N PRO A 980 -7.63 -17.30 -29.76
CA PRO A 980 -8.76 -18.21 -29.84
C PRO A 980 -8.35 -19.66 -30.10
N ALA A 981 -7.32 -19.89 -30.92
CA ALA A 981 -6.81 -21.23 -31.20
C ALA A 981 -6.21 -21.90 -29.96
N VAL A 982 -5.44 -21.15 -29.17
CA VAL A 982 -4.87 -21.61 -27.89
C VAL A 982 -5.98 -21.93 -26.90
N VAL A 983 -6.95 -21.03 -26.70
CA VAL A 983 -8.07 -21.26 -25.77
C VAL A 983 -8.87 -22.50 -26.18
N ALA A 984 -9.26 -22.61 -27.45
CA ALA A 984 -10.04 -23.74 -27.93
C ALA A 984 -9.30 -25.08 -27.74
N ARG A 985 -7.99 -25.09 -28.00
CA ARG A 985 -7.17 -26.28 -27.79
C ARG A 985 -7.07 -26.65 -26.31
N LEU A 986 -6.66 -25.70 -25.48
CA LEU A 986 -6.47 -25.93 -24.05
C LEU A 986 -7.78 -26.32 -23.37
N GLN A 987 -8.91 -25.76 -23.79
CA GLN A 987 -10.23 -26.13 -23.27
C GLN A 987 -10.57 -27.60 -23.57
N ALA A 988 -10.33 -28.08 -24.80
CA ALA A 988 -10.56 -29.48 -25.15
C ALA A 988 -9.66 -30.45 -24.37
N ASP A 989 -8.39 -30.08 -24.16
CA ASP A 989 -7.45 -30.88 -23.38
C ASP A 989 -7.80 -30.87 -21.88
N LEU A 990 -8.29 -29.75 -21.38
CA LEU A 990 -8.72 -29.58 -20.00
C LEU A 990 -10.01 -30.36 -19.71
N ASP A 991 -10.99 -30.36 -20.62
CA ASP A 991 -12.19 -31.20 -20.51
C ASP A 991 -11.79 -32.66 -20.37
N THR A 992 -10.82 -33.11 -21.16
CA THR A 992 -10.26 -34.47 -21.06
C THR A 992 -9.59 -34.68 -19.70
N ALA A 993 -8.74 -33.75 -19.25
CA ALA A 993 -8.03 -33.84 -17.98
C ALA A 993 -8.95 -33.89 -16.75
N LEU A 994 -10.08 -33.15 -16.77
CA LEU A 994 -11.07 -33.15 -15.69
C LEU A 994 -11.81 -34.49 -15.59
N THR A 995 -12.03 -35.20 -16.69
CA THR A 995 -12.67 -36.54 -16.65
C THR A 995 -11.78 -37.60 -16.02
N GLU A 996 -10.46 -37.38 -15.97
CA GLU A 996 -9.49 -38.29 -15.38
C GLU A 996 -9.22 -38.02 -13.89
N LEU A 997 -9.86 -37.00 -13.30
CA LEU A 997 -9.70 -36.69 -11.88
C LEU A 997 -10.33 -37.79 -11.01
N PRO A 998 -9.67 -38.19 -9.90
CA PRO A 998 -10.28 -39.08 -8.90
C PRO A 998 -11.28 -38.30 -8.06
N LEU A 999 -12.42 -37.93 -8.65
CA LEU A 999 -13.36 -36.99 -8.04
C LEU A 999 -13.87 -37.46 -6.67
N TYR A 1000 -14.02 -38.77 -6.46
CA TYR A 1000 -14.43 -39.32 -5.17
C TYR A 1000 -13.41 -39.03 -4.06
N GLU A 1001 -12.11 -39.12 -4.35
CA GLU A 1001 -11.06 -38.85 -3.37
C GLU A 1001 -10.92 -37.35 -3.07
N LEU A 1002 -11.26 -36.50 -4.03
CA LEU A 1002 -11.21 -35.04 -3.86
C LEU A 1002 -12.45 -34.50 -3.12
N VAL A 1003 -13.62 -35.03 -3.43
CA VAL A 1003 -14.92 -34.55 -2.92
C VAL A 1003 -15.19 -35.03 -1.49
N PHE A 1004 -14.83 -36.26 -1.13
CA PHE A 1004 -15.14 -36.81 0.20
C PHE A 1004 -14.47 -36.06 1.38
N PRO A 1005 -13.15 -35.76 1.35
CA PRO A 1005 -12.50 -34.99 2.41
C PRO A 1005 -13.03 -33.55 2.52
N MET A 1006 -13.42 -32.95 1.39
CA MET A 1006 -13.95 -31.58 1.37
C MET A 1006 -15.32 -31.41 2.03
N TYR A 1007 -16.14 -32.47 2.12
CA TYR A 1007 -17.51 -32.37 2.62
C TYR A 1007 -17.80 -33.14 3.91
N PHE A 1008 -17.00 -34.16 4.26
CA PHE A 1008 -17.30 -35.05 5.39
C PHE A 1008 -16.45 -34.86 6.64
N CYS A 1009 -15.50 -33.91 6.66
CA CYS A 1009 -14.60 -33.72 7.81
C CYS A 1009 -15.22 -32.93 9.00
N LYS A 1010 -16.55 -32.76 9.06
CA LYS A 1010 -17.22 -31.90 10.08
C LYS A 1010 -18.44 -32.52 10.77
N GLN A 1011 -18.61 -33.85 10.73
CA GLN A 1011 -19.78 -34.50 11.35
C GLN A 1011 -19.48 -35.59 12.40
N ASP A 1012 -18.21 -35.86 12.72
CA ASP A 1012 -17.85 -36.71 13.85
C ASP A 1012 -17.23 -35.86 14.97
N GLU A 1013 -18.06 -35.02 15.60
CA GLU A 1013 -17.88 -34.50 16.98
C GLU A 1013 -19.23 -34.07 17.59
#